data_AF-A0A2H0A552-F1
#
_entry.id   AF-A0A2H0A552-F1
#
_cell.length_a   1.000
_cell.length_b   1.000
_cell.length_c   1.000
_cell.angle_alpha   90.00
_cell.angle_beta   90.00
_cell.angle_gamma   90.00
#
_symmetry.space_group_name_H-M   'P 1'
#
loop_
_entity.id
_entity.type
_entity.pdbx_description
1 polymer ?
#
loop_
_entity_poly.entity_id
_entity_poly.type
_entity_poly.pdbx_seq_one_letter_code
_entity_poly.pdbx_strand_id
1 'polypeptide(L)'
;MKFDKSFFIAKFKEETDERLQRLDRDFVILEANPDNEDVIAEIFRDAHTLKGSAKMVGLFEINQIGHKMEDVLGKVKEKQIPFTPELSDVLFECLDNIRVLLDAEIKGQKATISIDSLLSRLEKAETGSLEKKEISAIFSSVPETLPFEQPKKEAVIPEPLPEVTIPVHAAPAVVAKTVSVQALEPSAQGYEEEEKTPREKIQVEETIRVGIGKLDALLNLTSEMVINKIRFNHLLEIFKELKNLTITQLFFLDQAKERMASVEGRLFSEFVQIDKLGQQIKDRTNELFREYSGSTSRLSTVISDLDHVVMDVRMLPVSTVFDTFPRLVRDISREVNKEITLEICGGDTGLDKMILEEIKDPLLHLIRNCIDHGLETPQERIDAGKPRAGKIVLSANHEAGRIVIRIEDDGKGIDPKKVKQSALYKKVITVQEAEKLSDKEALYLIFLPGFSTKEIITDVSGRGVGLDVVKKNVEKLKGTVMVQSDINKGTIFTLMLPLTLATIHAMIIRVGSEIFAIPTVTIEETVRVELHEIKTVVDKDVVIINNRHIPVVQLASVLDLKSTGTKKTTSNKLPIIILNVDETRIGFLVDELISEEEVVIKNMGDYLKNVPNTAGATILGEGEVVIILNVSELIKSAKIVKETHLLDDIKDEQYPTYSILVVDDAAVLRGLEKSMLEGAGYSVDLAVDGMDGFEKAKKKKYDLIVTDVEMPRMDGFELTMKLRDDAVYRDIPVVIVTAREKEEDKKRGIDVGADAYIVKTSFDQSKLLDTVEQLIG
;
A
#
# COMPACT_ATOMS: atom_id res chain seq x y z
N MET A 1 -3.48 7.94 -55.01
CA MET A 1 -3.16 7.49 -53.65
C MET A 1 -1.91 8.23 -53.19
N LYS A 2 -1.99 9.09 -52.17
CA LYS A 2 -0.79 9.63 -51.52
C LYS A 2 -0.18 8.48 -50.72
N PHE A 3 1.11 8.20 -50.93
CA PHE A 3 1.88 7.20 -50.18
C PHE A 3 1.82 7.58 -48.69
N ASP A 4 1.30 6.71 -47.83
CA ASP A 4 1.23 6.98 -46.39
C ASP A 4 2.60 6.70 -45.76
N LYS A 5 3.49 7.69 -45.85
CA LYS A 5 4.87 7.65 -45.33
C LYS A 5 4.89 7.38 -43.82
N SER A 6 3.84 7.77 -43.11
CA SER A 6 3.71 7.72 -41.65
C SER A 6 3.74 6.27 -41.11
N PHE A 7 3.03 5.35 -41.78
CA PHE A 7 3.01 3.93 -41.39
C PHE A 7 4.39 3.28 -41.51
N PHE A 8 5.12 3.57 -42.59
CA PHE A 8 6.47 3.02 -42.82
C PHE A 8 7.52 3.62 -41.88
N ILE A 9 7.43 4.91 -41.57
CA ILE A 9 8.32 5.56 -40.60
C ILE A 9 8.08 4.97 -39.20
N ALA A 10 6.83 4.74 -38.80
CA ALA A 10 6.52 4.12 -37.50
C ALA A 10 7.07 2.69 -37.39
N LYS A 11 6.93 1.87 -38.44
CA LYS A 11 7.50 0.52 -38.48
C LYS A 11 9.04 0.54 -38.47
N PHE A 12 9.64 1.44 -39.23
CA PHE A 12 11.08 1.65 -39.25
C PHE A 12 11.61 2.09 -37.88
N LYS A 13 10.84 2.90 -37.14
CA LYS A 13 11.21 3.33 -35.79
C LYS A 13 11.45 2.16 -34.87
N GLU A 14 10.46 1.28 -34.76
CA GLU A 14 10.49 0.14 -33.86
C GLU A 14 11.65 -0.81 -34.19
N GLU A 15 11.84 -1.13 -35.47
CA GLU A 15 12.98 -1.95 -35.91
C GLU A 15 14.33 -1.26 -35.62
N THR A 16 14.38 0.06 -35.77
CA THR A 16 15.58 0.86 -35.50
C THR A 16 15.85 0.93 -34.00
N ASP A 17 14.84 1.14 -33.16
CA ASP A 17 14.99 1.23 -31.70
C ASP A 17 15.55 -0.08 -31.12
N GLU A 18 15.04 -1.25 -31.55
CA GLU A 18 15.59 -2.56 -31.19
C GLU A 18 17.06 -2.71 -31.62
N ARG A 19 17.40 -2.28 -32.84
CA ARG A 19 18.78 -2.33 -33.35
C ARG A 19 19.72 -1.41 -32.59
N LEU A 20 19.28 -0.18 -32.30
CA LEU A 20 20.07 0.79 -31.55
C LEU A 20 20.32 0.31 -30.11
N GLN A 21 19.35 -0.38 -29.49
CA GLN A 21 19.53 -1.01 -28.18
C GLN A 21 20.58 -2.12 -28.22
N ARG A 22 20.55 -3.01 -29.22
CA ARG A 22 21.59 -4.02 -29.40
C ARG A 22 22.97 -3.39 -29.60
N LEU A 23 23.06 -2.41 -30.50
CA LEU A 23 24.31 -1.68 -30.75
C LEU A 23 24.85 -1.00 -29.49
N ASP A 24 24.00 -0.37 -28.66
CA ASP A 24 24.43 0.23 -27.39
C ASP A 24 25.11 -0.81 -26.49
N ARG A 25 24.48 -1.98 -26.31
CA ARG A 25 25.01 -3.07 -25.47
C ARG A 25 26.31 -3.65 -26.07
N ASP A 26 26.29 -3.94 -27.36
CA ASP A 26 27.39 -4.63 -28.02
C ASP A 26 28.63 -3.73 -28.13
N PHE A 27 28.47 -2.40 -28.25
CA PHE A 27 29.57 -1.45 -28.15
C PHE A 27 30.26 -1.47 -26.78
N VAL A 28 29.51 -1.67 -25.69
CA VAL A 28 30.09 -1.82 -24.35
C VAL A 28 30.86 -3.13 -24.25
N ILE A 29 30.29 -4.23 -24.75
CA ILE A 29 30.96 -5.55 -24.77
C ILE A 29 32.25 -5.49 -25.58
N LEU A 30 32.21 -4.87 -26.76
CA LEU A 30 33.37 -4.76 -27.65
C LEU A 30 34.46 -3.86 -27.06
N GLU A 31 34.11 -2.83 -26.31
CA GLU A 31 35.12 -2.03 -25.60
C GLU A 31 35.84 -2.85 -24.51
N ALA A 32 35.10 -3.69 -23.77
CA ALA A 32 35.67 -4.57 -22.76
C ALA A 32 36.52 -5.69 -23.37
N ASN A 33 36.17 -6.17 -24.58
CA ASN A 33 36.90 -7.18 -25.31
C ASN A 33 37.05 -6.82 -26.81
N PRO A 34 38.04 -5.97 -27.17
CA PRO A 34 38.20 -5.42 -28.53
C PRO A 34 38.46 -6.43 -29.64
N ASP A 35 38.90 -7.64 -29.29
CA ASP A 35 39.24 -8.70 -30.26
C ASP A 35 38.09 -9.70 -30.49
N ASN A 36 36.89 -9.44 -29.94
CA ASN A 36 35.75 -10.32 -30.07
C ASN A 36 35.15 -10.28 -31.50
N GLU A 37 35.61 -11.17 -32.37
CA GLU A 37 35.21 -11.23 -33.79
C GLU A 37 33.70 -11.46 -33.99
N ASP A 38 33.06 -12.22 -33.10
CA ASP A 38 31.62 -12.49 -33.17
C ASP A 38 30.80 -11.21 -32.95
N VAL A 39 31.14 -10.45 -31.91
CA VAL A 39 30.47 -9.18 -31.58
C VAL A 39 30.73 -8.12 -32.66
N ILE A 40 31.95 -8.07 -33.23
CA ILE A 40 32.26 -7.18 -34.36
C ILE A 40 31.38 -7.51 -35.57
N ALA A 41 31.18 -8.80 -35.87
CA ALA A 41 30.35 -9.23 -36.99
C ALA A 41 28.87 -8.87 -36.79
N GLU A 42 28.34 -9.00 -35.57
CA GLU A 42 26.98 -8.61 -35.21
C GLU A 42 26.74 -7.11 -35.33
N ILE A 43 27.62 -6.30 -34.72
CA ILE A 43 27.58 -4.83 -34.79
C ILE A 43 27.62 -4.33 -36.25
N PHE A 44 28.51 -4.91 -37.07
CA PHE A 44 28.61 -4.57 -38.48
C PHE A 44 27.32 -4.89 -39.24
N ARG A 45 26.69 -6.03 -38.95
CA ARG A 45 25.42 -6.44 -39.57
C ARG A 45 24.28 -5.50 -39.20
N ASP A 46 24.20 -5.09 -37.94
CA ASP A 46 23.16 -4.16 -37.48
C ASP A 46 23.35 -2.76 -38.09
N ALA A 47 24.58 -2.25 -38.18
CA ALA A 47 24.89 -1.00 -38.89
C ALA A 47 24.55 -1.07 -40.39
N HIS A 48 24.90 -2.18 -41.06
CA HIS A 48 24.59 -2.40 -42.47
C HIS A 48 23.07 -2.42 -42.74
N THR A 49 22.33 -3.07 -41.84
CA THR A 49 20.88 -3.15 -41.98
C THR A 49 20.21 -1.81 -41.70
N LEU A 50 20.70 -1.06 -40.70
CA LEU A 50 20.23 0.30 -40.39
C LEU A 50 20.42 1.24 -41.60
N LYS A 51 21.59 1.20 -42.26
CA LYS A 51 21.86 1.93 -43.50
C LYS A 51 20.84 1.57 -44.58
N GLY A 52 20.61 0.28 -44.81
CA GLY A 52 19.70 -0.23 -45.84
C GLY A 52 18.24 0.19 -45.60
N SER A 53 17.74 -0.02 -44.38
CA SER A 53 16.37 0.31 -44.00
C SER A 53 16.12 1.83 -44.02
N ALA A 54 17.08 2.66 -43.59
CA ALA A 54 16.97 4.12 -43.65
C ALA A 54 16.86 4.65 -45.10
N LYS A 55 17.63 4.04 -46.03
CA LYS A 55 17.57 4.37 -47.46
C LYS A 55 16.20 4.05 -48.07
N MET A 56 15.60 2.93 -47.67
CA MET A 56 14.31 2.47 -48.18
C MET A 56 13.14 3.36 -47.75
N VAL A 57 13.22 3.95 -46.56
CA VAL A 57 12.20 4.86 -46.00
C VAL A 57 12.43 6.33 -46.42
N GLY A 58 13.60 6.63 -47.00
CA GLY A 58 13.97 7.97 -47.47
C GLY A 58 14.45 8.90 -46.36
N LEU A 59 15.07 8.36 -45.31
CA LEU A 59 15.63 9.10 -44.19
C LEU A 59 17.13 9.34 -44.45
N PHE A 60 17.42 10.39 -45.21
CA PHE A 60 18.76 10.66 -45.76
C PHE A 60 19.83 10.89 -44.69
N GLU A 61 19.52 11.60 -43.62
CA GLU A 61 20.48 11.90 -42.54
C GLU A 61 20.84 10.64 -41.75
N ILE A 62 19.86 9.81 -41.41
CA ILE A 62 20.07 8.51 -40.75
C ILE A 62 20.86 7.57 -41.66
N ASN A 63 20.57 7.55 -42.97
CA ASN A 63 21.33 6.75 -43.93
C ASN A 63 22.81 7.16 -44.00
N GLN A 64 23.11 8.46 -43.97
CA GLN A 64 24.49 8.96 -43.99
C GLN A 64 25.27 8.55 -42.74
N ILE A 65 24.66 8.66 -41.56
CA ILE A 65 25.27 8.20 -40.30
C ILE A 65 25.52 6.69 -40.36
N GLY A 66 24.50 5.89 -40.74
CA GLY A 66 24.62 4.44 -40.84
C GLY A 66 25.70 3.99 -41.83
N HIS A 67 25.85 4.69 -42.97
CA HIS A 67 26.90 4.42 -43.95
C HIS A 67 28.30 4.65 -43.38
N LYS A 68 28.54 5.79 -42.73
CA LYS A 68 29.84 6.09 -42.14
C LYS A 68 30.16 5.19 -40.94
N MET A 69 29.16 4.83 -40.14
CA MET A 69 29.35 3.83 -39.08
C MET A 69 29.80 2.49 -39.65
N GLU A 70 29.15 2.02 -40.72
CA GLU A 70 29.51 0.75 -41.38
C GLU A 70 30.93 0.79 -41.97
N ASP A 71 31.34 1.89 -42.60
CA ASP A 71 32.70 2.03 -43.14
C ASP A 71 33.77 1.90 -42.04
N VAL A 72 33.57 2.59 -40.92
CA VAL A 72 34.49 2.56 -39.77
C VAL A 72 34.49 1.17 -39.12
N LEU A 73 33.32 0.56 -38.91
CA LEU A 73 33.20 -0.80 -38.37
C LEU A 73 33.77 -1.86 -39.30
N GLY A 74 33.71 -1.65 -40.62
CA GLY A 74 34.34 -2.50 -41.62
C GLY A 74 35.86 -2.54 -41.47
N LYS A 75 36.49 -1.38 -41.25
CA LYS A 75 37.93 -1.30 -40.97
C LYS A 75 38.34 -1.93 -39.65
N VAL A 76 37.49 -1.82 -38.61
CA VAL A 76 37.68 -2.55 -37.34
C VAL A 76 37.64 -4.07 -37.58
N LYS A 77 36.64 -4.54 -38.33
CA LYS A 77 36.48 -5.95 -38.70
C LYS A 77 37.64 -6.50 -39.52
N GLU A 78 38.18 -5.71 -40.43
CA GLU A 78 39.37 -6.05 -41.23
C GLU A 78 40.69 -5.88 -40.46
N LYS A 79 40.63 -5.54 -39.15
CA LYS A 79 41.78 -5.29 -38.26
C LYS A 79 42.71 -4.17 -38.75
N GLN A 80 42.19 -3.25 -39.55
CA GLN A 80 42.95 -2.10 -40.07
C GLN A 80 43.04 -0.97 -39.05
N ILE A 81 42.04 -0.83 -38.18
CA ILE A 81 42.03 0.11 -37.06
C ILE A 81 41.58 -0.62 -35.78
N PRO A 82 42.15 -0.33 -34.61
CA PRO A 82 41.70 -0.90 -33.34
C PRO A 82 40.38 -0.26 -32.89
N PHE A 83 39.55 -1.02 -32.16
CA PHE A 83 38.38 -0.46 -31.49
C PHE A 83 38.81 0.25 -30.19
N THR A 84 38.89 1.58 -30.22
CA THR A 84 39.33 2.38 -29.06
C THR A 84 38.14 2.98 -28.29
N PRO A 85 38.32 3.34 -27.00
CA PRO A 85 37.34 4.10 -26.22
C PRO A 85 36.84 5.37 -26.93
N GLU A 86 37.73 6.09 -27.62
CA GLU A 86 37.40 7.31 -28.36
C GLU A 86 36.54 7.01 -29.59
N LEU A 87 36.81 5.92 -30.30
CA LEU A 87 35.97 5.45 -31.40
C LEU A 87 34.59 5.05 -30.88
N SER A 88 34.56 4.32 -29.77
CA SER A 88 33.31 3.90 -29.14
C SER A 88 32.43 5.10 -28.77
N ASP A 89 33.00 6.18 -28.22
CA ASP A 89 32.27 7.42 -27.90
C ASP A 89 31.66 8.09 -29.15
N VAL A 90 32.39 8.12 -30.26
CA VAL A 90 31.87 8.63 -31.54
C VAL A 90 30.71 7.76 -32.03
N LEU A 91 30.79 6.44 -31.87
CA LEU A 91 29.73 5.52 -32.27
C LEU A 91 28.46 5.65 -31.40
N PHE A 92 28.59 5.89 -30.09
CA PHE A 92 27.43 6.21 -29.23
C PHE A 92 26.76 7.52 -29.63
N GLU A 93 27.55 8.54 -29.96
CA GLU A 93 27.04 9.81 -30.47
C GLU A 93 26.27 9.64 -31.78
N CYS A 94 26.68 8.69 -32.64
CA CYS A 94 25.90 8.31 -33.82
C CYS A 94 24.54 7.74 -33.44
N LEU A 95 24.46 6.80 -32.49
CA LEU A 95 23.19 6.22 -32.05
C LEU A 95 22.25 7.30 -31.50
N ASP A 96 22.77 8.23 -30.70
CA ASP A 96 21.99 9.33 -30.12
C ASP A 96 21.44 10.29 -31.17
N ASN A 97 22.27 10.65 -32.15
CA ASN A 97 21.84 11.49 -33.27
C ASN A 97 20.75 10.78 -34.09
N ILE A 98 20.88 9.47 -34.34
CA ILE A 98 19.85 8.70 -35.04
C ILE A 98 18.53 8.73 -34.27
N ARG A 99 18.54 8.57 -32.94
CA ARG A 99 17.33 8.67 -32.10
C ARG A 99 16.64 10.03 -32.24
N VAL A 100 17.41 11.12 -32.14
CA VAL A 100 16.84 12.47 -32.24
C VAL A 100 16.26 12.74 -33.63
N LEU A 101 16.96 12.33 -34.70
CA LEU A 101 16.50 12.48 -36.07
C LEU A 101 15.20 11.70 -36.32
N LEU A 102 15.13 10.47 -35.79
CA LEU A 102 13.98 9.58 -35.89
C LEU A 102 12.75 10.15 -35.16
N ASP A 103 12.93 10.66 -33.94
CA ASP A 103 11.86 11.29 -33.17
C ASP A 103 11.36 12.61 -33.80
N ALA A 104 12.26 13.39 -34.41
CA ALA A 104 11.91 14.62 -35.11
C ALA A 104 11.04 14.33 -36.35
N GLU A 105 11.39 13.32 -37.15
CA GLU A 105 10.62 12.92 -38.34
C GLU A 105 9.21 12.43 -37.95
N ILE A 106 9.05 11.70 -36.84
CA ILE A 106 7.74 11.24 -36.34
C ILE A 106 6.87 12.41 -35.89
N LYS A 107 7.47 13.39 -35.20
CA LYS A 107 6.77 14.59 -34.74
C LYS A 107 6.47 15.57 -35.88
N GLY A 108 6.94 15.30 -37.10
CA GLY A 108 6.84 16.20 -38.25
C GLY A 108 7.62 17.50 -38.06
N GLN A 109 8.65 17.47 -37.20
CA GLN A 109 9.48 18.62 -36.85
C GLN A 109 10.83 18.51 -37.55
N LYS A 110 11.42 19.66 -37.88
CA LYS A 110 12.80 19.68 -38.38
C LYS A 110 13.75 19.47 -37.20
N ALA A 111 14.64 18.48 -37.29
CA ALA A 111 15.63 18.23 -36.25
C ALA A 111 16.51 19.48 -36.03
N THR A 112 16.81 19.79 -34.77
CA THR A 112 17.59 20.97 -34.38
C THR A 112 19.10 20.71 -34.45
N ILE A 113 19.52 19.50 -34.82
CA ILE A 113 20.92 19.05 -34.77
C ILE A 113 21.51 19.02 -36.17
N SER A 114 22.74 19.52 -36.35
CA SER A 114 23.54 19.33 -37.56
C SER A 114 24.43 18.10 -37.40
N ILE A 115 24.43 17.22 -38.41
CA ILE A 115 25.23 16.00 -38.44
C ILE A 115 26.66 16.21 -39.00
N ASP A 116 26.97 17.42 -39.51
CA ASP A 116 28.22 17.68 -40.25
C ASP A 116 29.47 17.49 -39.38
N SER A 117 29.39 17.91 -38.11
CA SER A 117 30.49 17.72 -37.14
C SER A 117 30.72 16.25 -36.78
N LEU A 118 29.65 15.46 -36.73
CA LEU A 118 29.71 14.03 -36.43
C LEU A 118 30.31 13.25 -37.61
N LEU A 119 29.86 13.55 -38.84
CA LEU A 119 30.38 12.93 -40.06
C LEU A 119 31.89 13.23 -40.22
N SER A 120 32.33 14.45 -39.95
CA SER A 120 33.76 14.80 -39.98
C SER A 120 34.59 14.02 -38.95
N ARG A 121 34.04 13.72 -37.77
CA ARG A 121 34.72 12.91 -36.74
C ARG A 121 34.76 11.43 -37.11
N LEU A 122 33.72 10.89 -37.73
CA LEU A 122 33.74 9.54 -38.28
C LEU A 122 34.79 9.39 -39.40
N GLU A 123 34.96 10.38 -40.26
CA GLU A 123 36.01 10.38 -41.29
C GLU A 123 37.43 10.39 -40.70
N LYS A 124 37.63 11.13 -39.61
CA LYS A 124 38.89 11.11 -38.85
C LYS A 124 39.11 9.75 -38.15
N ALA A 125 38.04 9.13 -37.67
CA ALA A 125 38.08 7.78 -37.10
C ALA A 125 38.44 6.72 -38.15
N GLU A 126 37.91 6.86 -39.36
CA GLU A 126 38.17 6.01 -40.51
C GLU A 126 39.65 5.99 -40.94
N THR A 127 40.38 7.06 -40.64
CA THR A 127 41.81 7.25 -40.96
C THR A 127 42.72 7.00 -39.74
N GLY A 128 42.18 6.51 -38.62
CA GLY A 128 42.93 6.19 -37.40
C GLY A 128 43.49 7.40 -36.64
N SER A 129 42.98 8.61 -36.91
CA SER A 129 43.51 9.88 -36.38
C SER A 129 42.63 10.49 -35.28
N LEU A 130 42.01 9.66 -34.43
CA LEU A 130 41.27 10.16 -33.26
C LEU A 130 42.26 10.58 -32.17
N GLU A 131 42.36 11.88 -31.91
CA GLU A 131 43.11 12.40 -30.76
C GLU A 131 42.35 12.14 -29.45
N LYS A 132 43.08 11.78 -28.39
CA LYS A 132 42.53 11.66 -27.03
C LYS A 132 41.84 12.97 -26.64
N LYS A 133 40.59 12.89 -26.20
CA LYS A 133 39.89 14.03 -25.60
C LYS A 133 40.62 14.38 -24.30
N GLU A 134 41.43 15.43 -24.28
CA GLU A 134 41.81 16.07 -23.02
C GLU A 134 40.51 16.60 -22.39
N ILE A 135 40.07 15.95 -21.32
CA ILE A 135 38.94 16.42 -20.49
C ILE A 135 39.46 17.61 -19.68
N SER A 136 39.61 18.75 -20.35
CA SER A 136 39.98 20.04 -19.76
C SER A 136 39.84 21.11 -20.85
N ALA A 137 38.62 21.61 -21.12
CA ALA A 137 38.34 22.96 -21.65
C ALA A 137 36.91 23.16 -22.22
N ILE A 138 35.84 22.61 -21.62
CA ILE A 138 34.46 23.01 -21.99
C ILE A 138 33.79 23.93 -20.93
N PHE A 139 34.46 24.22 -19.81
CA PHE A 139 34.05 25.28 -18.88
C PHE A 139 35.15 26.30 -18.62
N SER A 140 35.64 26.95 -19.68
CA SER A 140 36.42 28.18 -19.58
C SER A 140 36.19 29.06 -20.81
N SER A 141 34.95 29.53 -20.98
CA SER A 141 34.68 30.80 -21.64
C SER A 141 33.35 31.34 -21.13
N VAL A 142 33.41 31.93 -19.94
CA VAL A 142 32.50 33.01 -19.59
C VAL A 142 32.95 34.22 -20.42
N PRO A 143 32.13 34.79 -21.32
CA PRO A 143 32.33 36.16 -21.73
C PRO A 143 31.90 37.03 -20.56
N GLU A 144 32.89 37.57 -19.85
CA GLU A 144 32.67 38.64 -18.89
C GLU A 144 32.19 39.89 -19.65
N THR A 145 31.17 40.53 -19.07
CA THR A 145 30.68 41.90 -19.32
C THR A 145 29.71 42.15 -20.48
N LEU A 146 28.42 42.29 -20.16
CA LEU A 146 27.60 43.47 -20.47
C LEU A 146 26.56 43.68 -19.33
N PRO A 147 26.12 44.92 -19.05
CA PRO A 147 25.72 45.35 -17.70
C PRO A 147 24.28 44.97 -17.31
N PHE A 148 24.11 44.78 -16.00
CA PHE A 148 22.84 44.77 -15.28
C PHE A 148 22.00 46.03 -15.58
N GLU A 149 20.85 45.87 -16.23
CA GLU A 149 19.75 46.82 -16.16
C GLU A 149 18.70 46.27 -15.19
N GLN A 150 18.49 46.97 -14.07
CA GLN A 150 17.49 46.63 -13.07
C GLN A 150 16.08 46.82 -13.66
N PRO A 151 15.16 45.84 -13.55
CA PRO A 151 13.77 46.09 -13.91
C PRO A 151 13.12 46.94 -12.80
N LYS A 152 12.71 48.15 -13.19
CA LYS A 152 11.82 49.01 -12.42
C LYS A 152 10.51 48.27 -12.14
N LYS A 153 10.04 48.38 -10.90
CA LYS A 153 8.66 48.06 -10.50
C LYS A 153 7.69 48.99 -11.26
N GLU A 154 6.91 48.43 -12.18
CA GLU A 154 5.64 48.99 -12.59
C GLU A 154 4.56 47.92 -12.40
N ALA A 155 3.56 48.27 -11.60
CA ALA A 155 2.39 47.46 -11.34
C ALA A 155 1.49 47.50 -12.57
N VAL A 156 1.34 46.37 -13.25
CA VAL A 156 0.29 46.18 -14.26
C VAL A 156 -0.78 45.28 -13.65
N ILE A 157 -1.95 45.85 -13.49
CA ILE A 157 -3.21 45.19 -13.11
C ILE A 157 -3.58 44.26 -14.27
N PRO A 158 -3.86 42.96 -14.05
CA PRO A 158 -4.33 42.10 -15.13
C PRO A 158 -5.79 42.42 -15.46
N GLU A 159 -6.03 42.84 -16.71
CA GLU A 159 -7.36 42.81 -17.33
C GLU A 159 -7.83 41.36 -17.56
N PRO A 160 -9.16 41.10 -17.50
CA PRO A 160 -9.72 39.76 -17.54
C PRO A 160 -9.63 39.12 -18.93
N LEU A 161 -9.37 37.81 -18.94
CA LEU A 161 -9.41 36.95 -20.12
C LEU A 161 -10.81 36.95 -20.76
N PRO A 162 -10.91 36.88 -22.10
CA PRO A 162 -12.20 36.77 -22.79
C PRO A 162 -12.85 35.40 -22.54
N GLU A 163 -14.14 35.43 -22.22
CA GLU A 163 -15.02 34.25 -22.12
C GLU A 163 -15.01 33.45 -23.42
N VAL A 164 -14.59 32.18 -23.35
CA VAL A 164 -14.82 31.20 -24.40
C VAL A 164 -16.20 30.58 -24.16
N THR A 165 -17.20 31.07 -24.90
CA THR A 165 -18.52 30.45 -25.00
C THR A 165 -18.41 29.12 -25.74
N ILE A 166 -18.74 28.02 -25.07
CA ILE A 166 -18.89 26.69 -25.66
C ILE A 166 -20.27 26.63 -26.33
N PRO A 167 -20.38 26.28 -27.62
CA PRO A 167 -21.67 25.99 -28.23
C PRO A 167 -22.23 24.66 -27.68
N VAL A 168 -23.42 24.73 -27.09
CA VAL A 168 -24.26 23.57 -26.81
C VAL A 168 -24.67 22.95 -28.15
N HIS A 169 -24.28 21.69 -28.39
CA HIS A 169 -24.90 20.87 -29.43
C HIS A 169 -25.56 19.65 -28.79
N ALA A 170 -26.83 19.50 -29.15
CA ALA A 170 -27.77 18.54 -28.65
C ALA A 170 -27.40 17.09 -28.99
N ALA A 171 -27.81 16.19 -28.12
CA ALA A 171 -27.78 14.74 -28.31
C ALA A 171 -28.48 14.30 -29.60
N PRO A 172 -27.95 13.29 -30.30
CA PRO A 172 -28.76 12.42 -31.12
C PRO A 172 -29.00 11.08 -30.41
N ALA A 173 -30.24 10.61 -30.58
CA ALA A 173 -30.83 9.44 -30.00
C ALA A 173 -30.19 8.11 -30.44
N VAL A 174 -30.33 7.15 -29.54
CA VAL A 174 -30.16 5.71 -29.72
C VAL A 174 -30.93 5.21 -30.94
N VAL A 175 -30.23 4.53 -31.87
CA VAL A 175 -30.86 3.62 -32.83
C VAL A 175 -30.04 2.35 -32.90
N ALA A 176 -30.61 1.26 -32.36
CA ALA A 176 -30.12 -0.09 -32.52
C ALA A 176 -30.12 -0.49 -34.00
N LYS A 177 -28.99 -1.02 -34.49
CA LYS A 177 -28.96 -1.82 -35.72
C LYS A 177 -28.34 -3.17 -35.42
N THR A 178 -29.21 -4.17 -35.48
CA THR A 178 -28.99 -5.61 -35.57
C THR A 178 -27.87 -5.97 -36.56
N VAL A 179 -26.92 -6.79 -36.11
CA VAL A 179 -25.97 -7.50 -36.97
C VAL A 179 -26.62 -8.81 -37.41
N SER A 180 -26.90 -8.93 -38.71
CA SER A 180 -27.29 -10.19 -39.35
C SER A 180 -26.04 -10.94 -39.78
N VAL A 181 -25.86 -12.16 -39.28
CA VAL A 181 -24.86 -13.12 -39.72
C VAL A 181 -25.35 -13.78 -41.01
N GLN A 182 -24.56 -13.70 -42.09
CA GLN A 182 -24.74 -14.55 -43.27
C GLN A 182 -23.52 -15.44 -43.45
N ALA A 183 -23.80 -16.74 -43.47
CA ALA A 183 -22.88 -17.84 -43.73
C ALA A 183 -22.32 -17.78 -45.15
N LEU A 184 -21.05 -18.15 -45.30
CA LEU A 184 -20.40 -18.44 -46.57
C LEU A 184 -19.95 -19.89 -46.56
N GLU A 185 -20.38 -20.62 -47.57
CA GLU A 185 -19.87 -21.93 -47.99
C GLU A 185 -19.73 -21.89 -49.54
N PRO A 186 -19.01 -22.83 -50.17
CA PRO A 186 -17.74 -22.54 -50.83
C PRO A 186 -17.80 -22.69 -52.36
N SER A 187 -16.78 -22.19 -53.06
CA SER A 187 -16.51 -22.56 -54.44
C SER A 187 -15.03 -22.90 -54.64
N ALA A 188 -14.81 -24.14 -55.08
CA ALA A 188 -13.56 -24.69 -55.53
C ALA A 188 -13.27 -24.30 -56.99
N GLN A 189 -11.99 -24.17 -57.35
CA GLN A 189 -11.31 -25.01 -58.37
C GLN A 189 -10.01 -24.34 -58.89
N GLY A 190 -8.91 -25.11 -58.84
CA GLY A 190 -8.08 -25.33 -60.03
C GLY A 190 -6.56 -25.07 -59.94
N TYR A 191 -5.81 -26.17 -59.79
CA TYR A 191 -4.48 -26.51 -60.38
C TYR A 191 -3.26 -25.66 -59.95
N GLU A 192 -2.06 -26.18 -59.63
CA GLU A 192 -1.35 -27.42 -59.98
C GLU A 192 -0.19 -27.66 -58.96
N GLU A 193 0.17 -28.92 -58.71
CA GLU A 193 1.28 -29.36 -57.84
C GLU A 193 2.63 -29.35 -58.59
N GLU A 194 3.70 -28.87 -57.95
CA GLU A 194 5.06 -29.35 -58.18
C GLU A 194 5.76 -29.62 -56.84
N GLU A 195 6.12 -30.88 -56.62
CA GLU A 195 6.89 -31.38 -55.47
C GLU A 195 8.36 -30.89 -55.49
N LYS A 196 8.80 -30.25 -54.39
CA LYS A 196 10.21 -30.27 -53.97
C LYS A 196 10.32 -30.41 -52.45
N THR A 197 10.74 -31.61 -52.03
CA THR A 197 11.51 -32.03 -50.83
C THR A 197 11.37 -31.27 -49.49
N PRO A 198 11.29 -31.99 -48.35
CA PRO A 198 10.97 -31.40 -47.04
C PRO A 198 12.11 -30.51 -46.53
N ARG A 199 11.89 -29.19 -46.52
CA ARG A 199 12.59 -28.27 -45.62
C ARG A 199 11.86 -28.29 -44.29
N GLU A 200 12.59 -28.51 -43.21
CA GLU A 200 12.12 -28.31 -41.84
C GLU A 200 11.36 -26.99 -41.76
N LYS A 201 10.08 -27.06 -41.37
CA LYS A 201 9.28 -25.88 -41.10
C LYS A 201 9.89 -25.20 -39.88
N ILE A 202 10.69 -24.18 -40.12
CA ILE A 202 10.89 -23.09 -39.17
C ILE A 202 9.50 -22.56 -38.89
N GLN A 203 8.95 -22.82 -37.70
CA GLN A 203 7.77 -22.14 -37.20
C GLN A 203 8.15 -20.66 -37.14
N VAL A 204 7.76 -19.91 -38.16
CA VAL A 204 7.71 -18.46 -38.07
C VAL A 204 6.58 -18.20 -37.09
N GLU A 205 6.91 -17.85 -35.85
CA GLU A 205 5.92 -17.33 -34.91
C GLU A 205 5.28 -16.10 -35.56
N GLU A 206 4.01 -16.24 -35.96
CA GLU A 206 3.23 -15.13 -36.47
C GLU A 206 2.99 -14.15 -35.30
N THR A 207 3.83 -13.13 -35.20
CA THR A 207 3.70 -12.09 -34.18
C THR A 207 2.52 -11.17 -34.54
N ILE A 208 1.44 -11.26 -33.76
CA ILE A 208 0.27 -10.40 -33.91
C ILE A 208 0.43 -9.20 -32.99
N ARG A 209 0.56 -8.00 -33.57
CA ARG A 209 0.56 -6.75 -32.80
C ARG A 209 -0.86 -6.42 -32.36
N VAL A 210 -1.09 -6.53 -31.06
CA VAL A 210 -2.35 -6.16 -30.43
C VAL A 210 -2.22 -4.74 -29.87
N GLY A 211 -3.14 -3.85 -30.23
CA GLY A 211 -3.16 -2.50 -29.66
C GLY A 211 -3.46 -2.54 -28.16
N ILE A 212 -2.73 -1.74 -27.38
CA ILE A 212 -2.81 -1.68 -25.90
C ILE A 212 -4.26 -1.52 -25.42
N GLY A 213 -5.06 -0.67 -26.07
CA GLY A 213 -6.47 -0.48 -25.70
C GLY A 213 -7.36 -1.73 -25.83
N LYS A 214 -7.00 -2.72 -26.67
CA LYS A 214 -7.71 -4.00 -26.73
C LYS A 214 -7.33 -4.93 -25.57
N LEU A 215 -6.08 -4.87 -25.12
CA LEU A 215 -5.61 -5.59 -23.93
C LEU A 215 -6.24 -5.00 -22.67
N ASP A 216 -6.32 -3.68 -22.57
CA ASP A 216 -7.01 -2.99 -21.47
C ASP A 216 -8.51 -3.36 -21.43
N ALA A 217 -9.17 -3.47 -22.59
CA ALA A 217 -10.56 -3.92 -22.67
C ALA A 217 -10.72 -5.39 -22.22
N LEU A 218 -9.79 -6.27 -22.60
CA LEU A 218 -9.77 -7.66 -22.12
C LEU A 218 -9.57 -7.73 -20.61
N LEU A 219 -8.67 -6.92 -20.03
CA LEU A 219 -8.44 -6.84 -18.59
C LEU A 219 -9.67 -6.34 -17.83
N ASN A 220 -10.39 -5.37 -18.38
CA ASN A 220 -11.64 -4.92 -17.77
C ASN A 220 -12.67 -6.05 -17.76
N LEU A 221 -12.77 -6.83 -18.85
CA LEU A 221 -13.63 -8.01 -18.93
C LEU A 221 -13.17 -9.11 -17.97
N THR A 222 -11.86 -9.39 -17.85
CA THR A 222 -11.35 -10.37 -16.88
C THR A 222 -11.60 -9.91 -15.45
N SER A 223 -11.40 -8.63 -15.16
CA SER A 223 -11.71 -8.01 -13.86
C SER A 223 -13.20 -8.15 -13.52
N GLU A 224 -14.10 -7.93 -14.48
CA GLU A 224 -15.53 -8.18 -14.30
C GLU A 224 -15.84 -9.67 -14.09
N MET A 225 -15.13 -10.57 -14.76
CA MET A 225 -15.27 -12.01 -14.53
C MET A 225 -14.77 -12.41 -13.15
N VAL A 226 -13.67 -11.84 -12.65
CA VAL A 226 -13.18 -12.04 -11.28
C VAL A 226 -14.21 -11.54 -10.26
N ILE A 227 -14.83 -10.37 -10.50
CA ILE A 227 -15.94 -9.88 -9.65
C ILE A 227 -17.11 -10.87 -9.68
N ASN A 228 -17.48 -11.41 -10.84
CA ASN A 228 -18.54 -12.43 -10.94
C ASN A 228 -18.15 -13.73 -10.21
N LYS A 229 -16.89 -14.15 -10.26
CA LYS A 229 -16.37 -15.28 -9.49
C LYS A 229 -16.54 -15.06 -7.99
N ILE A 230 -16.17 -13.88 -7.48
CA ILE A 230 -16.38 -13.49 -6.07
C ILE A 230 -17.87 -13.56 -5.72
N ARG A 231 -18.75 -13.02 -6.57
CA ARG A 231 -20.21 -13.08 -6.40
C ARG A 231 -20.76 -14.51 -6.34
N PHE A 232 -20.29 -15.40 -7.22
CA PHE A 232 -20.71 -16.81 -7.20
C PHE A 232 -20.26 -17.52 -5.93
N ASN A 233 -19.06 -17.22 -5.43
CA ASN A 233 -18.58 -17.76 -4.15
C ASN A 233 -19.42 -17.27 -2.97
N HIS A 234 -19.80 -15.99 -2.96
CA HIS A 234 -20.69 -15.45 -1.93
C HIS A 234 -22.08 -16.12 -1.95
N LEU A 235 -22.69 -16.29 -3.12
CA LEU A 235 -23.94 -17.03 -3.27
C LEU A 235 -23.82 -18.49 -2.77
N LEU A 236 -22.65 -19.11 -2.97
CA LEU A 236 -22.38 -20.46 -2.49
C LEU A 236 -22.38 -20.54 -0.96
N GLU A 237 -21.89 -19.51 -0.25
CA GLU A 237 -22.00 -19.42 1.22
C GLU A 237 -23.45 -19.29 1.67
N ILE A 238 -24.26 -18.44 1.03
CA ILE A 238 -25.70 -18.34 1.34
C ILE A 238 -26.40 -19.70 1.15
N PHE A 239 -26.06 -20.43 0.08
CA PHE A 239 -26.59 -21.78 -0.12
C PHE A 239 -26.14 -22.78 0.95
N LYS A 240 -24.92 -22.66 1.50
CA LYS A 240 -24.48 -23.47 2.65
C LYS A 240 -25.33 -23.17 3.89
N GLU A 241 -25.63 -21.90 4.16
CA GLU A 241 -26.51 -21.50 5.26
C GLU A 241 -27.91 -22.09 5.10
N LEU A 242 -28.53 -21.95 3.92
CA LEU A 242 -29.84 -22.54 3.62
C LEU A 242 -29.86 -24.06 3.82
N LYS A 243 -28.79 -24.74 3.38
CA LYS A 243 -28.62 -26.18 3.62
C LYS A 243 -28.56 -26.51 5.12
N ASN A 244 -27.80 -25.74 5.90
CA ASN A 244 -27.68 -25.93 7.35
C ASN A 244 -29.01 -25.69 8.09
N LEU A 245 -29.76 -24.65 7.70
CA LEU A 245 -31.10 -24.37 8.23
C LEU A 245 -32.06 -25.52 7.91
N THR A 246 -32.01 -26.08 6.70
CA THR A 246 -32.84 -27.21 6.30
C THR A 246 -32.51 -28.47 7.12
N ILE A 247 -31.22 -28.75 7.36
CA ILE A 247 -30.78 -29.86 8.22
C ILE A 247 -31.31 -29.68 9.65
N THR A 248 -31.20 -28.46 10.17
CA THR A 248 -31.66 -28.11 11.53
C THR A 248 -33.17 -28.25 11.65
N GLN A 249 -33.94 -27.80 10.65
CA GLN A 249 -35.39 -27.95 10.61
C GLN A 249 -35.81 -29.43 10.64
N LEU A 250 -35.14 -30.29 9.86
CA LEU A 250 -35.42 -31.73 9.88
C LEU A 250 -35.13 -32.37 11.24
N PHE A 251 -34.06 -31.95 11.91
CA PHE A 251 -33.73 -32.47 13.24
C PHE A 251 -34.86 -32.20 14.25
N PHE A 252 -35.42 -30.99 14.24
CA PHE A 252 -36.56 -30.65 15.11
C PHE A 252 -37.84 -31.39 14.72
N LEU A 253 -38.09 -31.59 13.42
CA LEU A 253 -39.22 -32.40 12.93
C LEU A 253 -39.11 -33.85 13.39
N ASP A 254 -37.93 -34.46 13.33
CA ASP A 254 -37.70 -35.84 13.76
C ASP A 254 -37.94 -36.02 15.27
N GLN A 255 -37.42 -35.09 16.10
CA GLN A 255 -37.72 -35.09 17.54
C GLN A 255 -39.22 -34.95 17.85
N ALA A 256 -39.93 -34.11 17.10
CA ALA A 256 -41.37 -33.94 17.27
C ALA A 256 -42.14 -35.18 16.81
N LYS A 257 -41.69 -35.88 15.76
CA LYS A 257 -42.24 -37.16 15.30
C LYS A 257 -42.14 -38.25 16.36
N GLU A 258 -40.97 -38.38 17.02
CA GLU A 258 -40.78 -39.34 18.12
C GLU A 258 -41.73 -39.07 19.29
N ARG A 259 -41.93 -37.79 19.66
CA ARG A 259 -42.86 -37.38 20.73
C ARG A 259 -44.32 -37.60 20.38
N MET A 260 -44.67 -37.55 19.09
CA MET A 260 -46.04 -37.74 18.59
C MET A 260 -46.37 -39.19 18.21
N ALA A 261 -45.42 -40.13 18.36
CA ALA A 261 -45.61 -41.54 18.02
C ALA A 261 -46.75 -42.23 18.81
N SER A 262 -47.20 -41.65 19.93
CA SER A 262 -48.32 -42.14 20.75
C SER A 262 -49.69 -41.55 20.38
N VAL A 263 -49.77 -40.64 19.40
CA VAL A 263 -51.01 -39.96 19.01
C VAL A 263 -51.57 -40.63 17.74
N GLU A 264 -52.63 -41.43 17.87
CA GLU A 264 -53.30 -42.04 16.71
C GLU A 264 -54.23 -41.04 15.99
N GLY A 265 -54.24 -41.08 14.66
CA GLY A 265 -55.24 -40.39 13.83
C GLY A 265 -54.67 -39.38 12.83
N ARG A 266 -55.51 -38.43 12.42
CA ARG A 266 -55.26 -37.48 11.31
C ARG A 266 -53.99 -36.62 11.50
N LEU A 267 -53.69 -36.19 12.73
CA LEU A 267 -52.49 -35.40 13.03
C LEU A 267 -51.19 -36.15 12.72
N PHE A 268 -51.12 -37.45 13.01
CA PHE A 268 -49.92 -38.25 12.72
C PHE A 268 -49.69 -38.35 11.20
N SER A 269 -50.76 -38.52 10.42
CA SER A 269 -50.66 -38.57 8.95
C SER A 269 -50.22 -37.24 8.33
N GLU A 270 -50.68 -36.10 8.87
CA GLU A 270 -50.24 -34.77 8.45
C GLU A 270 -48.76 -34.55 8.81
N PHE A 271 -48.31 -35.02 9.97
CA PHE A 271 -46.91 -34.95 10.38
C PHE A 271 -45.97 -35.76 9.48
N VAL A 272 -46.36 -36.98 9.11
CA VAL A 272 -45.62 -37.83 8.17
C VAL A 272 -45.51 -37.16 6.79
N GLN A 273 -46.55 -36.44 6.34
CA GLN A 273 -46.48 -35.66 5.10
C GLN A 273 -45.49 -34.50 5.19
N ILE A 274 -45.48 -33.76 6.31
CA ILE A 274 -44.53 -32.65 6.54
C ILE A 274 -43.08 -33.17 6.57
N ASP A 275 -42.83 -34.29 7.27
CA ASP A 275 -41.51 -34.93 7.31
C ASP A 275 -41.03 -35.35 5.90
N LYS A 276 -41.92 -35.97 5.11
CA LYS A 276 -41.63 -36.33 3.71
C LYS A 276 -41.32 -35.11 2.85
N LEU A 277 -42.08 -34.02 3.00
CA LEU A 277 -41.86 -32.78 2.27
C LEU A 277 -40.52 -32.12 2.69
N GLY A 278 -40.19 -32.17 3.98
CA GLY A 278 -38.89 -31.74 4.51
C GLY A 278 -37.73 -32.51 3.91
N GLN A 279 -37.80 -33.85 3.86
CA GLN A 279 -36.78 -34.68 3.21
C GLN A 279 -36.63 -34.33 1.71
N GLN A 280 -37.74 -34.12 0.99
CA GLN A 280 -37.70 -33.68 -0.41
C GLN A 280 -37.02 -32.31 -0.58
N ILE A 281 -37.29 -31.35 0.29
CA ILE A 281 -36.63 -30.03 0.30
C ILE A 281 -35.14 -30.20 0.57
N LYS A 282 -34.75 -31.03 1.54
CA LYS A 282 -33.35 -31.32 1.85
C LYS A 282 -32.61 -31.95 0.68
N ASP A 283 -33.18 -32.97 0.05
CA ASP A 283 -32.57 -33.65 -1.10
C ASP A 283 -32.41 -32.68 -2.26
N ARG A 284 -33.44 -31.90 -2.58
CA ARG A 284 -33.39 -30.92 -3.67
C ARG A 284 -32.40 -29.79 -3.39
N THR A 285 -32.32 -29.33 -2.15
CA THR A 285 -31.35 -28.30 -1.73
C THR A 285 -29.92 -28.84 -1.83
N ASN A 286 -29.67 -30.10 -1.44
CA ASN A 286 -28.37 -30.74 -1.56
C ASN A 286 -27.94 -30.99 -3.02
N GLU A 287 -28.90 -31.30 -3.90
CA GLU A 287 -28.66 -31.44 -5.33
C GLU A 287 -28.30 -30.09 -5.96
N LEU A 288 -29.12 -29.07 -5.73
CA LEU A 288 -28.85 -27.69 -6.18
C LEU A 288 -27.51 -27.17 -5.67
N PHE A 289 -27.19 -27.40 -4.40
CA PHE A 289 -25.90 -27.01 -3.83
C PHE A 289 -24.73 -27.68 -4.54
N ARG A 290 -24.82 -29.00 -4.81
CA ARG A 290 -23.75 -29.73 -5.51
C ARG A 290 -23.59 -29.25 -6.95
N GLU A 291 -24.68 -29.03 -7.67
CA GLU A 291 -24.67 -28.54 -9.04
C GLU A 291 -24.10 -27.11 -9.14
N TYR A 292 -24.56 -26.22 -8.24
CA TYR A 292 -24.09 -24.84 -8.17
C TYR A 292 -22.62 -24.76 -7.76
N SER A 293 -22.20 -25.53 -6.75
CA SER A 293 -20.81 -25.59 -6.30
C SER A 293 -19.88 -26.14 -7.38
N GLY A 294 -20.29 -27.19 -8.09
CA GLY A 294 -19.54 -27.73 -9.23
C GLY A 294 -19.41 -26.72 -10.38
N SER A 295 -20.50 -26.03 -10.73
CA SER A 295 -20.50 -25.01 -11.79
C SER A 295 -19.63 -23.79 -11.42
N THR A 296 -19.73 -23.33 -10.17
CA THR A 296 -18.93 -22.22 -9.63
C THR A 296 -17.44 -22.57 -9.61
N SER A 297 -17.09 -23.80 -9.24
CA SER A 297 -15.69 -24.27 -9.25
C SER A 297 -15.12 -24.30 -10.67
N ARG A 298 -15.88 -24.81 -11.65
CA ARG A 298 -15.45 -24.82 -13.06
C ARG A 298 -15.29 -23.41 -13.62
N LEU A 299 -16.26 -22.53 -13.37
CA LEU A 299 -16.17 -21.12 -13.77
C LEU A 299 -14.96 -20.45 -13.13
N SER A 300 -14.69 -20.71 -11.85
CA SER A 300 -13.53 -20.18 -11.15
C SER A 300 -12.21 -20.59 -11.82
N THR A 301 -12.09 -21.85 -12.25
CA THR A 301 -10.92 -22.34 -13.00
C THR A 301 -10.79 -21.62 -14.35
N VAL A 302 -11.86 -21.59 -15.15
CA VAL A 302 -11.83 -20.95 -16.48
C VAL A 302 -11.50 -19.46 -16.38
N ILE A 303 -12.03 -18.77 -15.37
CA ILE A 303 -11.75 -17.34 -15.12
C ILE A 303 -10.29 -17.16 -14.70
N SER A 304 -9.73 -18.06 -13.89
CA SER A 304 -8.31 -18.03 -13.53
C SER A 304 -7.41 -18.27 -14.74
N ASP A 305 -7.74 -19.26 -15.57
CA ASP A 305 -6.98 -19.56 -16.79
C ASP A 305 -7.02 -18.38 -17.77
N LEU A 306 -8.19 -17.74 -17.93
CA LEU A 306 -8.35 -16.55 -18.74
C LEU A 306 -7.53 -15.38 -18.20
N ASP A 307 -7.51 -15.18 -16.88
CA ASP A 307 -6.70 -14.14 -16.24
C ASP A 307 -5.21 -14.37 -16.51
N HIS A 308 -4.71 -15.60 -16.33
CA HIS A 308 -3.33 -15.96 -16.67
C HIS A 308 -2.98 -15.67 -18.13
N VAL A 309 -3.81 -16.12 -19.09
CA VAL A 309 -3.55 -15.89 -20.52
C VAL A 309 -3.55 -14.39 -20.86
N VAL A 310 -4.48 -13.62 -20.30
CA VAL A 310 -4.52 -12.16 -20.53
C VAL A 310 -3.30 -11.47 -19.91
N MET A 311 -2.85 -11.92 -18.75
CA MET A 311 -1.62 -11.43 -18.13
C MET A 311 -0.40 -11.73 -18.99
N ASP A 312 -0.24 -12.97 -19.46
CA ASP A 312 0.90 -13.37 -20.30
C ASP A 312 1.03 -12.50 -21.56
N VAL A 313 -0.09 -12.13 -22.19
CA VAL A 313 -0.08 -11.25 -23.38
C VAL A 313 0.29 -9.80 -23.03
N ARG A 314 0.09 -9.37 -21.79
CA ARG A 314 0.42 -8.02 -21.31
C ARG A 314 1.86 -7.91 -20.81
N MET A 315 2.46 -9.00 -20.34
CA MET A 315 3.81 -8.99 -19.79
C MET A 315 4.82 -8.52 -20.82
N LEU A 316 5.70 -7.63 -20.40
CA LEU A 316 6.88 -7.24 -21.16
C LEU A 316 8.12 -7.80 -20.47
N PRO A 317 9.15 -8.20 -21.21
CA PRO A 317 10.38 -8.70 -20.60
C PRO A 317 11.10 -7.57 -19.88
N VAL A 318 11.69 -7.88 -18.72
CA VAL A 318 12.48 -6.94 -17.91
C VAL A 318 13.72 -6.42 -18.66
N SER A 319 14.18 -7.14 -19.70
CA SER A 319 15.24 -6.69 -20.63
C SER A 319 14.99 -5.31 -21.21
N THR A 320 13.72 -4.93 -21.43
CA THR A 320 13.33 -3.58 -21.89
C THR A 320 13.89 -2.44 -21.02
N VAL A 321 14.09 -2.70 -19.72
CA VAL A 321 14.74 -1.77 -18.79
C VAL A 321 16.21 -2.12 -18.61
N PHE A 322 16.54 -3.40 -18.45
CA PHE A 322 17.90 -3.85 -18.16
C PHE A 322 18.91 -3.50 -19.26
N ASP A 323 18.51 -3.54 -20.53
CA ASP A 323 19.37 -3.24 -21.67
C ASP A 323 19.83 -1.77 -21.73
N THR A 324 19.20 -0.88 -20.94
CA THR A 324 19.63 0.52 -20.83
C THR A 324 20.78 0.74 -19.84
N PHE A 325 21.02 -0.21 -18.92
CA PHE A 325 22.00 -0.06 -17.86
C PHE A 325 23.47 -0.25 -18.27
N PRO A 326 23.86 -1.11 -19.23
CA PRO A 326 25.27 -1.29 -19.61
C PRO A 326 25.97 0.03 -19.97
N ARG A 327 25.33 0.86 -20.81
CA ARG A 327 25.85 2.17 -21.20
C ARG A 327 25.93 3.13 -20.01
N LEU A 328 24.89 3.20 -19.20
CA LEU A 328 24.86 4.05 -18.00
C LEU A 328 25.96 3.68 -17.00
N VAL A 329 26.14 2.39 -16.74
CA VAL A 329 27.19 1.90 -15.83
C VAL A 329 28.56 2.28 -16.36
N ARG A 330 28.83 2.12 -17.66
CA ARG A 330 30.08 2.56 -18.29
C ARG A 330 30.34 4.06 -18.10
N ASP A 331 29.34 4.90 -18.36
CA ASP A 331 29.48 6.36 -18.26
C ASP A 331 29.81 6.79 -16.81
N ILE A 332 29.08 6.25 -15.83
CA ILE A 332 29.33 6.52 -14.40
C ILE A 332 30.69 5.95 -13.96
N SER A 333 31.06 4.76 -14.43
CA SER A 333 32.34 4.11 -14.13
C SER A 333 33.53 5.00 -14.53
N ARG A 334 33.43 5.67 -15.69
CA ARG A 334 34.45 6.63 -16.16
C ARG A 334 34.45 7.93 -15.35
N GLU A 335 33.28 8.45 -14.97
CA GLU A 335 33.17 9.66 -14.13
C GLU A 335 33.81 9.45 -12.75
N VAL A 336 33.59 8.28 -12.15
CA VAL A 336 34.07 7.94 -10.80
C VAL A 336 35.45 7.26 -10.83
N ASN A 337 36.01 7.01 -12.01
CA ASN A 337 37.31 6.35 -12.25
C ASN A 337 37.42 4.97 -11.57
N LYS A 338 36.39 4.15 -11.74
CA LYS A 338 36.35 2.74 -11.30
C LYS A 338 36.28 1.82 -12.52
N GLU A 339 36.72 0.58 -12.37
CA GLU A 339 36.58 -0.46 -13.39
C GLU A 339 35.48 -1.42 -12.95
N ILE A 340 34.47 -1.65 -13.80
CA ILE A 340 33.25 -2.36 -13.41
C ILE A 340 32.81 -3.33 -14.50
N THR A 341 32.42 -4.54 -14.11
CA THR A 341 31.78 -5.55 -14.95
C THR A 341 30.33 -5.71 -14.51
N LEU A 342 29.40 -5.46 -15.42
CA LEU A 342 27.96 -5.65 -15.22
C LEU A 342 27.54 -6.99 -15.82
N GLU A 343 26.93 -7.85 -14.99
CA GLU A 343 26.29 -9.09 -15.43
C GLU A 343 24.77 -8.96 -15.28
N ILE A 344 24.03 -9.26 -16.34
CA ILE A 344 22.58 -9.20 -16.37
C ILE A 344 22.04 -10.62 -16.57
N CYS A 345 21.13 -11.06 -15.71
CA CYS A 345 20.52 -12.39 -15.73
C CYS A 345 18.99 -12.30 -15.66
N GLY A 346 18.29 -13.20 -16.37
CA GLY A 346 16.82 -13.27 -16.31
C GLY A 346 16.10 -12.10 -16.98
N GLY A 347 16.67 -11.54 -18.05
CA GLY A 347 16.06 -10.44 -18.81
C GLY A 347 14.71 -10.81 -19.44
N ASP A 348 14.48 -12.08 -19.78
CA ASP A 348 13.23 -12.56 -20.38
C ASP A 348 12.08 -12.69 -19.37
N THR A 349 12.34 -12.46 -18.08
CA THR A 349 11.30 -12.50 -17.05
C THR A 349 10.23 -11.44 -17.36
N GLY A 350 8.98 -11.89 -17.50
CA GLY A 350 7.84 -11.02 -17.80
C GLY A 350 7.40 -10.20 -16.59
N LEU A 351 7.13 -8.92 -16.79
CA LEU A 351 6.61 -8.00 -15.79
C LEU A 351 5.57 -7.04 -16.42
N ASP A 352 4.60 -6.60 -15.62
CA ASP A 352 3.59 -5.64 -16.06
C ASP A 352 4.24 -4.32 -16.50
N LYS A 353 3.79 -3.77 -17.64
CA LYS A 353 4.32 -2.52 -18.20
C LYS A 353 4.34 -1.36 -17.20
N MET A 354 3.30 -1.19 -16.38
CA MET A 354 3.24 -0.10 -15.40
C MET A 354 4.30 -0.28 -14.32
N ILE A 355 4.51 -1.52 -13.87
CA ILE A 355 5.56 -1.84 -12.90
C ILE A 355 6.94 -1.62 -13.54
N LEU A 356 7.15 -2.02 -14.80
CA LEU A 356 8.40 -1.78 -15.54
C LEU A 356 8.76 -0.30 -15.68
N GLU A 357 7.79 0.56 -16.00
CA GLU A 357 8.03 1.99 -16.15
C GLU A 357 8.41 2.65 -14.81
N GLU A 358 7.73 2.28 -13.71
CA GLU A 358 7.98 2.87 -12.39
C GLU A 358 9.21 2.26 -11.67
N ILE A 359 9.61 1.03 -11.98
CA ILE A 359 10.76 0.37 -11.33
C ILE A 359 12.12 0.86 -11.87
N LYS A 360 12.13 1.48 -13.05
CA LYS A 360 13.35 1.99 -13.69
C LYS A 360 14.16 2.91 -12.78
N ASP A 361 13.52 3.90 -12.16
CA ASP A 361 14.17 4.88 -11.31
C ASP A 361 14.76 4.27 -10.01
N PRO A 362 14.02 3.42 -9.26
CA PRO A 362 14.57 2.63 -8.15
C PRO A 362 15.83 1.84 -8.51
N LEU A 363 15.82 1.11 -9.63
CA LEU A 363 16.96 0.28 -10.05
C LEU A 363 18.16 1.14 -10.42
N LEU A 364 17.95 2.24 -11.15
CA LEU A 364 19.00 3.18 -11.51
C LEU A 364 19.70 3.73 -10.26
N HIS A 365 18.92 4.09 -9.24
CA HIS A 365 19.47 4.61 -8.00
C HIS A 365 20.29 3.55 -7.25
N LEU A 366 19.77 2.32 -7.14
CA LEU A 366 20.52 1.23 -6.49
C LEU A 366 21.83 0.92 -7.21
N ILE A 367 21.82 0.85 -8.55
CA ILE A 367 23.04 0.67 -9.35
C ILE A 367 24.04 1.80 -9.10
N ARG A 368 23.59 3.07 -9.11
CA ARG A 368 24.47 4.21 -8.78
C ARG A 368 25.05 4.10 -7.37
N ASN A 369 24.27 3.65 -6.39
CA ASN A 369 24.78 3.46 -5.03
C ASN A 369 25.86 2.36 -4.97
N CYS A 370 25.68 1.27 -5.72
CA CYS A 370 26.73 0.26 -5.88
C CYS A 370 28.00 0.87 -6.49
N ILE A 371 27.89 1.71 -7.52
CA ILE A 371 29.05 2.32 -8.19
C ILE A 371 29.73 3.40 -7.33
N ASP A 372 28.99 4.37 -6.81
CA ASP A 372 29.53 5.51 -6.09
C ASP A 372 30.11 5.09 -4.73
N HIS A 373 29.35 4.27 -4.00
CA HIS A 373 29.59 4.00 -2.59
C HIS A 373 29.97 2.55 -2.30
N GLY A 374 29.38 1.58 -3.00
CA GLY A 374 29.63 0.16 -2.78
C GLY A 374 31.03 -0.28 -3.20
N LEU A 375 31.34 -0.14 -4.49
CA LEU A 375 32.61 -0.56 -5.08
C LEU A 375 33.76 0.36 -4.68
N GLU A 376 34.90 -0.23 -4.38
CA GLU A 376 36.15 0.47 -4.10
C GLU A 376 36.88 0.87 -5.40
N THR A 377 37.89 1.73 -5.31
CA THR A 377 38.74 2.04 -6.47
C THR A 377 39.61 0.83 -6.86
N PRO A 378 40.09 0.75 -8.13
CA PRO A 378 40.89 -0.40 -8.57
C PRO A 378 42.12 -0.69 -7.67
N GLN A 379 42.75 0.36 -7.13
CA GLN A 379 43.89 0.21 -6.22
C GLN A 379 43.46 -0.36 -4.86
N GLU A 380 42.42 0.20 -4.24
CA GLU A 380 41.88 -0.28 -2.96
C GLU A 380 41.43 -1.75 -3.05
N ARG A 381 40.90 -2.17 -4.21
CA ARG A 381 40.50 -3.57 -4.46
C ARG A 381 41.69 -4.51 -4.50
N ILE A 382 42.76 -4.13 -5.20
CA ILE A 382 44.00 -4.91 -5.26
C ILE A 382 44.62 -5.02 -3.85
N ASP A 383 44.64 -3.92 -3.10
CA ASP A 383 45.15 -3.88 -1.72
C ASP A 383 44.33 -4.78 -0.77
N ALA A 384 43.02 -4.91 -1.04
CA ALA A 384 42.11 -5.81 -0.32
C ALA A 384 42.12 -7.27 -0.84
N GLY A 385 42.94 -7.60 -1.85
CA GLY A 385 43.02 -8.94 -2.44
C GLY A 385 41.84 -9.33 -3.34
N LYS A 386 41.07 -8.35 -3.82
CA LYS A 386 39.92 -8.52 -4.73
C LYS A 386 40.33 -8.34 -6.20
N PRO A 387 39.53 -8.85 -7.15
CA PRO A 387 39.71 -8.53 -8.57
C PRO A 387 39.70 -7.02 -8.81
N ARG A 388 40.58 -6.57 -9.73
CA ARG A 388 40.74 -5.14 -10.07
C ARG A 388 39.42 -4.49 -10.50
N ALA A 389 38.67 -5.16 -11.37
CA ALA A 389 37.32 -4.74 -11.74
C ALA A 389 36.31 -5.16 -10.66
N GLY A 390 35.42 -4.25 -10.27
CA GLY A 390 34.26 -4.54 -9.43
C GLY A 390 33.18 -5.24 -10.22
N LYS A 391 32.42 -6.13 -9.57
CA LYS A 391 31.33 -6.87 -10.21
C LYS A 391 29.99 -6.38 -9.69
N ILE A 392 29.06 -6.10 -10.60
CA ILE A 392 27.65 -5.84 -10.30
C ILE A 392 26.81 -6.89 -11.04
N VAL A 393 25.94 -7.59 -10.32
CA VAL A 393 25.00 -8.56 -10.88
C VAL A 393 23.58 -8.03 -10.73
N LEU A 394 22.88 -7.90 -11.85
CA LEU A 394 21.47 -7.55 -11.92
C LEU A 394 20.69 -8.78 -12.38
N SER A 395 19.79 -9.29 -11.53
CA SER A 395 18.99 -10.49 -11.84
C SER A 395 17.51 -10.27 -11.60
N ALA A 396 16.66 -10.89 -12.42
CA ALA A 396 15.21 -10.92 -12.25
C ALA A 396 14.68 -12.33 -12.43
N ASN A 397 13.95 -12.85 -11.45
CA ASN A 397 13.34 -14.18 -11.48
C ASN A 397 11.90 -14.13 -10.96
N HIS A 398 11.09 -15.11 -11.35
CA HIS A 398 9.77 -15.34 -10.77
C HIS A 398 9.87 -16.36 -9.61
N GLU A 399 9.52 -15.94 -8.39
CA GLU A 399 9.51 -16.78 -7.19
C GLU A 399 8.15 -16.65 -6.48
N ALA A 400 7.45 -17.76 -6.28
CA ALA A 400 6.20 -17.83 -5.49
C ALA A 400 5.11 -16.81 -5.88
N GLY A 401 4.89 -16.58 -7.18
CA GLY A 401 3.88 -15.61 -7.66
C GLY A 401 4.30 -14.15 -7.56
N ARG A 402 5.59 -13.89 -7.31
CA ARG A 402 6.19 -12.57 -7.24
C ARG A 402 7.39 -12.47 -8.17
N ILE A 403 7.68 -11.25 -8.59
CA ILE A 403 8.90 -10.95 -9.34
C ILE A 403 9.95 -10.48 -8.35
N VAL A 404 11.07 -11.20 -8.31
CA VAL A 404 12.20 -10.92 -7.44
C VAL A 404 13.33 -10.36 -8.28
N ILE A 405 13.63 -9.07 -8.10
CA ILE A 405 14.75 -8.38 -8.73
C ILE A 405 15.86 -8.23 -7.70
N ARG A 406 17.06 -8.71 -8.01
CA ARG A 406 18.24 -8.60 -7.14
C ARG A 406 19.34 -7.79 -7.80
N ILE A 407 19.95 -6.90 -7.01
CA ILE A 407 21.14 -6.13 -7.37
C ILE A 407 22.22 -6.49 -6.36
N GLU A 408 23.30 -7.09 -6.83
CA GLU A 408 24.43 -7.53 -6.01
C GLU A 408 25.70 -6.84 -6.47
N ASP A 409 26.48 -6.33 -5.52
CA ASP A 409 27.85 -5.85 -5.74
C ASP A 409 28.84 -6.63 -4.87
N ASP A 410 30.09 -6.72 -5.31
CA ASP A 410 31.21 -7.34 -4.57
C ASP A 410 32.10 -6.31 -3.84
N GLY A 411 31.50 -5.15 -3.49
CA GLY A 411 32.18 -4.00 -2.93
C GLY A 411 32.54 -4.16 -1.45
N LYS A 412 32.76 -3.03 -0.78
CA LYS A 412 33.19 -3.01 0.63
C LYS A 412 32.10 -3.41 1.62
N GLY A 413 30.85 -3.50 1.16
CA GLY A 413 29.68 -3.69 2.01
C GLY A 413 29.36 -2.48 2.88
N ILE A 414 28.30 -2.61 3.66
CA ILE A 414 27.78 -1.59 4.57
C ILE A 414 28.17 -1.98 5.99
N ASP A 415 28.87 -1.10 6.70
CA ASP A 415 29.26 -1.31 8.10
C ASP A 415 28.09 -0.95 9.04
N PRO A 416 27.46 -1.95 9.71
CA PRO A 416 26.32 -1.70 10.59
C PRO A 416 26.66 -0.75 11.75
N LYS A 417 27.91 -0.75 12.23
CA LYS A 417 28.34 0.13 13.33
C LYS A 417 28.37 1.58 12.88
N LYS A 418 28.88 1.86 11.67
CA LYS A 418 28.86 3.22 11.09
C LYS A 418 27.44 3.68 10.81
N VAL A 419 26.55 2.79 10.37
CA VAL A 419 25.13 3.12 10.15
C VAL A 419 24.47 3.50 11.47
N LYS A 420 24.66 2.73 12.54
CA LYS A 420 24.17 3.08 13.90
C LYS A 420 24.71 4.43 14.38
N GLN A 421 26.01 4.66 14.25
CA GLN A 421 26.65 5.92 14.66
C GLN A 421 26.09 7.12 13.88
N SER A 422 25.90 6.98 12.57
CA SER A 422 25.28 8.00 11.72
C SER A 422 23.82 8.27 12.12
N ALA A 423 23.06 7.22 12.42
CA ALA A 423 21.67 7.32 12.88
C ALA A 423 21.57 8.04 14.23
N LEU A 424 22.49 7.77 15.16
CA LEU A 424 22.59 8.47 16.45
C LEU A 424 22.94 9.94 16.27
N TYR A 425 23.94 10.25 15.44
CA TYR A 425 24.36 11.62 15.16
C TYR A 425 23.23 12.45 14.54
N LYS A 426 22.49 11.86 13.60
CA LYS A 426 21.33 12.48 12.96
C LYS A 426 20.06 12.47 13.82
N LYS A 427 20.12 11.94 15.05
CA LYS A 427 18.98 11.81 15.99
C LYS A 427 17.78 11.05 15.42
N VAL A 428 18.04 10.11 14.51
CA VAL A 428 17.02 9.24 13.92
C VAL A 428 16.64 8.11 14.89
N ILE A 429 17.60 7.69 15.72
CA ILE A 429 17.43 6.71 16.80
C ILE A 429 18.08 7.19 18.09
N THR A 430 17.65 6.67 19.23
CA THR A 430 18.25 6.92 20.55
C THR A 430 19.41 5.95 20.85
N VAL A 431 20.25 6.30 21.83
CA VAL A 431 21.36 5.44 22.29
C VAL A 431 20.85 4.08 22.78
N GLN A 432 19.73 4.08 23.49
CA GLN A 432 19.11 2.84 24.01
C GLN A 432 18.54 1.95 22.90
N GLU A 433 18.01 2.54 21.82
CA GLU A 433 17.55 1.79 20.65
C GLU A 433 18.74 1.21 19.85
N ALA A 434 19.81 1.99 19.67
CA ALA A 434 21.01 1.55 18.95
C ALA A 434 21.70 0.32 19.60
N GLU A 435 21.66 0.22 20.93
CA GLU A 435 22.20 -0.92 21.69
C GLU A 435 21.36 -2.20 21.53
N LYS A 436 20.05 -2.07 21.29
CA LYS A 436 19.13 -3.21 21.13
C LYS A 436 19.09 -3.78 19.71
N LEU A 437 19.40 -2.96 18.70
CA LEU A 437 19.36 -3.37 17.30
C LEU A 437 20.41 -4.44 16.99
N SER A 438 20.01 -5.50 16.31
CA SER A 438 20.94 -6.42 15.64
C SER A 438 21.65 -5.75 14.46
N ASP A 439 22.74 -6.35 13.99
CA ASP A 439 23.45 -5.85 12.81
C ASP A 439 22.56 -5.84 11.55
N LYS A 440 21.65 -6.81 11.43
CA LYS A 440 20.67 -6.87 10.33
C LYS A 440 19.68 -5.72 10.40
N GLU A 441 19.09 -5.45 11.57
CA GLU A 441 18.14 -4.36 11.75
C GLU A 441 18.81 -3.00 11.58
N ALA A 442 20.08 -2.87 11.99
CA ALA A 442 20.86 -1.67 11.78
C ALA A 442 21.02 -1.32 10.29
N LEU A 443 21.16 -2.32 9.40
CA LEU A 443 21.22 -2.08 7.96
C LEU A 443 19.91 -1.47 7.43
N TYR A 444 18.75 -1.79 7.99
CA TYR A 444 17.47 -1.23 7.55
C TYR A 444 17.32 0.27 7.83
N LEU A 445 18.12 0.83 8.74
CA LEU A 445 18.12 2.27 9.04
C LEU A 445 18.47 3.11 7.79
N ILE A 446 19.14 2.53 6.80
CA ILE A 446 19.49 3.22 5.55
C ILE A 446 18.26 3.68 4.74
N PHE A 447 17.10 3.06 4.96
CA PHE A 447 15.85 3.40 4.30
C PHE A 447 15.05 4.49 5.02
N LEU A 448 15.52 4.99 6.17
CA LEU A 448 14.81 6.02 6.92
C LEU A 448 14.85 7.38 6.20
N PRO A 449 13.77 8.17 6.26
CA PRO A 449 13.74 9.50 5.63
C PRO A 449 14.87 10.41 6.12
N GLY A 450 15.59 11.04 5.19
CA GLY A 450 16.73 11.92 5.53
C GLY A 450 18.02 11.18 5.92
N PHE A 451 18.01 9.85 5.88
CA PHE A 451 19.22 9.03 6.03
C PHE A 451 19.99 8.98 4.70
N SER A 452 20.76 10.04 4.42
CA SER A 452 21.81 10.03 3.39
C SER A 452 23.16 10.32 4.03
N THR A 453 24.18 9.54 3.69
CA THR A 453 25.52 9.61 4.29
C THR A 453 26.42 10.69 3.69
N LYS A 454 25.98 11.44 2.66
CA LYS A 454 26.74 12.55 2.06
C LYS A 454 26.45 13.88 2.77
N GLU A 455 27.49 14.51 3.31
CA GLU A 455 27.52 15.93 3.74
C GLU A 455 27.65 16.92 2.56
N ILE A 456 27.71 16.44 1.32
CA ILE A 456 27.87 17.28 0.12
C ILE A 456 26.81 16.88 -0.90
N ILE A 457 25.88 17.80 -1.14
CA ILE A 457 24.97 17.77 -2.28
C ILE A 457 25.84 17.99 -3.52
N THR A 458 26.10 16.95 -4.31
CA THR A 458 26.71 17.08 -5.63
C THR A 458 25.63 17.44 -6.65
N ASP A 459 25.84 18.54 -7.38
CA ASP A 459 24.87 19.26 -8.23
C ASP A 459 24.32 18.53 -9.48
N VAL A 460 24.53 17.22 -9.63
CA VAL A 460 24.14 16.50 -10.87
C VAL A 460 22.69 15.96 -10.82
N SER A 461 22.01 16.05 -9.68
CA SER A 461 20.58 15.77 -9.61
C SER A 461 19.97 16.55 -8.46
N GLY A 462 19.36 17.69 -8.77
CA GLY A 462 18.82 18.66 -7.82
C GLY A 462 17.66 18.18 -6.93
N ARG A 463 17.74 16.99 -6.30
CA ARG A 463 16.74 16.48 -5.34
C ARG A 463 17.28 15.68 -4.15
N GLY A 464 18.59 15.51 -3.97
CA GLY A 464 19.14 14.93 -2.72
C GLY A 464 18.43 13.64 -2.27
N VAL A 465 18.30 12.68 -3.18
CA VAL A 465 17.42 11.52 -3.03
C VAL A 465 18.16 10.41 -2.27
N GLY A 466 17.63 9.97 -1.13
CA GLY A 466 18.16 8.85 -0.35
C GLY A 466 17.56 7.50 -0.76
N LEU A 467 18.03 6.42 -0.15
CA LEU A 467 17.43 5.07 -0.29
C LEU A 467 15.98 5.03 0.21
N ASP A 468 15.53 6.02 0.98
CA ASP A 468 14.14 6.19 1.40
C ASP A 468 13.17 6.35 0.21
N VAL A 469 13.61 7.01 -0.87
CA VAL A 469 12.79 7.17 -2.09
C VAL A 469 12.68 5.86 -2.85
N VAL A 470 13.75 5.06 -2.87
CA VAL A 470 13.70 3.70 -3.44
C VAL A 470 12.66 2.87 -2.68
N LYS A 471 12.68 2.88 -1.35
CA LYS A 471 11.68 2.18 -0.51
C LYS A 471 10.26 2.66 -0.83
N LYS A 472 10.01 3.98 -0.82
CA LYS A 472 8.69 4.56 -1.12
C LYS A 472 8.17 4.18 -2.51
N ASN A 473 9.03 4.22 -3.53
CA ASN A 473 8.63 3.87 -4.89
C ASN A 473 8.28 2.38 -5.01
N VAL A 474 9.05 1.51 -4.36
CA VAL A 474 8.76 0.07 -4.33
C VAL A 474 7.47 -0.23 -3.56
N GLU A 475 7.23 0.44 -2.43
CA GLU A 475 5.99 0.32 -1.65
C GLU A 475 4.76 0.84 -2.39
N LYS A 476 4.90 1.91 -3.19
CA LYS A 476 3.85 2.41 -4.09
C LYS A 476 3.41 1.33 -5.09
N LEU A 477 4.36 0.50 -5.54
CA LEU A 477 4.12 -0.67 -6.39
C LEU A 477 3.65 -1.91 -5.61
N LYS A 478 3.28 -1.75 -4.33
CA LYS A 478 2.90 -2.84 -3.41
C LYS A 478 3.98 -3.91 -3.26
N GLY A 479 5.23 -3.53 -3.52
CA GLY A 479 6.39 -4.38 -3.33
C GLY A 479 7.08 -4.12 -1.99
N THR A 480 8.14 -4.89 -1.76
CA THR A 480 9.01 -4.75 -0.58
C THR A 480 10.46 -4.76 -1.01
N VAL A 481 11.30 -3.95 -0.35
CA VAL A 481 12.75 -3.92 -0.55
C VAL A 481 13.47 -4.46 0.69
N MET A 482 14.49 -5.28 0.47
CA MET A 482 15.36 -5.82 1.50
C MET A 482 16.82 -5.53 1.15
N VAL A 483 17.65 -5.42 2.18
CA VAL A 483 19.09 -5.26 2.05
C VAL A 483 19.81 -6.31 2.88
N GLN A 484 20.82 -6.92 2.29
CA GLN A 484 21.77 -7.80 2.96
C GLN A 484 23.17 -7.31 2.62
N SER A 485 24.06 -7.21 3.61
CA SER A 485 25.42 -6.73 3.36
C SER A 485 26.38 -7.34 4.35
N ASP A 486 27.55 -7.70 3.84
CA ASP A 486 28.67 -8.21 4.62
C ASP A 486 29.90 -7.34 4.30
N ILE A 487 30.63 -6.94 5.34
CA ILE A 487 31.85 -6.14 5.19
C ILE A 487 32.87 -6.90 4.31
N ASN A 488 33.41 -6.20 3.32
CA ASN A 488 34.34 -6.70 2.30
C ASN A 488 33.81 -7.82 1.38
N LYS A 489 32.54 -8.20 1.47
CA LYS A 489 31.91 -9.13 0.52
C LYS A 489 30.92 -8.45 -0.42
N GLY A 490 30.40 -7.29 0.00
CA GLY A 490 29.53 -6.45 -0.82
C GLY A 490 28.10 -6.35 -0.29
N THR A 491 27.17 -5.98 -1.16
CA THR A 491 25.79 -5.69 -0.79
C THR A 491 24.82 -6.31 -1.79
N ILE A 492 23.70 -6.82 -1.28
CA ILE A 492 22.61 -7.38 -2.06
C ILE A 492 21.33 -6.62 -1.70
N PHE A 493 20.74 -5.94 -2.68
CA PHE A 493 19.38 -5.41 -2.60
C PHE A 493 18.43 -6.38 -3.28
N THR A 494 17.33 -6.72 -2.60
CA THR A 494 16.28 -7.60 -3.13
C THR A 494 14.95 -6.86 -3.14
N LEU A 495 14.37 -6.69 -4.32
CA LEU A 495 13.06 -6.07 -4.53
C LEU A 495 12.08 -7.18 -4.88
N MET A 496 11.02 -7.31 -4.10
CA MET A 496 9.93 -8.26 -4.35
C MET A 496 8.72 -7.45 -4.79
N LEU A 497 8.28 -7.67 -6.02
CA LEU A 497 7.15 -6.99 -6.64
C LEU A 497 6.02 -8.00 -6.90
N PRO A 498 4.75 -7.61 -6.74
CA PRO A 498 3.65 -8.47 -7.13
C PRO A 498 3.64 -8.67 -8.66
N LEU A 499 3.17 -9.82 -9.12
CA LEU A 499 3.02 -10.09 -10.55
C LEU A 499 1.98 -9.16 -11.19
N THR A 500 0.90 -8.84 -10.46
CA THR A 500 -0.18 -7.96 -10.91
C THR A 500 -0.65 -7.07 -9.76
N LEU A 501 -1.24 -5.91 -10.10
CA LEU A 501 -1.83 -4.97 -9.15
C LEU A 501 -3.36 -5.13 -9.05
N ALA A 502 -3.93 -6.16 -9.67
CA ALA A 502 -5.37 -6.25 -9.90
C ALA A 502 -6.16 -6.65 -8.65
N THR A 503 -5.71 -7.63 -7.86
CA THR A 503 -6.44 -8.13 -6.68
C THR A 503 -5.64 -8.01 -5.38
N ILE A 504 -6.33 -7.76 -4.28
CA ILE A 504 -5.78 -7.79 -2.91
C ILE A 504 -6.79 -8.45 -1.96
N HIS A 505 -6.31 -8.96 -0.82
CA HIS A 505 -7.18 -9.30 0.30
C HIS A 505 -7.46 -8.05 1.15
N ALA A 506 -8.72 -7.82 1.49
CA ALA A 506 -9.15 -6.70 2.32
C ALA A 506 -10.21 -7.12 3.35
N MET A 507 -10.13 -6.53 4.54
CA MET A 507 -11.16 -6.56 5.57
C MET A 507 -12.23 -5.53 5.22
N ILE A 508 -13.46 -5.99 5.05
CA ILE A 508 -14.64 -5.16 4.82
C ILE A 508 -15.22 -4.73 6.17
N ILE A 509 -15.39 -3.42 6.32
CA ILE A 509 -15.75 -2.79 7.59
C ILE A 509 -16.87 -1.79 7.39
N ARG A 510 -17.67 -1.56 8.43
CA ARG A 510 -18.70 -0.52 8.46
C ARG A 510 -18.27 0.65 9.31
N VAL A 511 -18.47 1.86 8.79
CA VAL A 511 -18.26 3.13 9.49
C VAL A 511 -19.40 4.09 9.14
N GLY A 512 -20.24 4.41 10.11
CA GLY A 512 -21.50 5.10 9.90
C GLY A 512 -22.47 4.29 9.04
N SER A 513 -23.03 4.93 8.02
CA SER A 513 -23.82 4.27 6.98
C SER A 513 -22.98 3.59 5.90
N GLU A 514 -21.68 3.85 5.85
CA GLU A 514 -20.82 3.51 4.72
C GLU A 514 -20.00 2.25 4.98
N ILE A 515 -19.61 1.58 3.90
CA ILE A 515 -18.75 0.39 3.90
C ILE A 515 -17.40 0.77 3.31
N PHE A 516 -16.32 0.34 3.98
CA PHE A 516 -14.94 0.55 3.56
C PHE A 516 -14.17 -0.77 3.52
N ALA A 517 -13.07 -0.78 2.79
CA ALA A 517 -12.16 -1.91 2.71
C ALA A 517 -10.77 -1.50 3.23
N ILE A 518 -10.18 -2.30 4.12
CA ILE A 518 -8.80 -2.12 4.61
C ILE A 518 -7.96 -3.32 4.15
N PRO A 519 -6.83 -3.13 3.45
CA PRO A 519 -5.97 -4.24 3.04
C PRO A 519 -5.54 -5.10 4.23
N THR A 520 -5.77 -6.42 4.20
CA THR A 520 -5.49 -7.31 5.34
C THR A 520 -4.02 -7.26 5.76
N VAL A 521 -3.10 -7.10 4.81
CA VAL A 521 -1.65 -7.01 5.06
C VAL A 521 -1.25 -5.87 6.02
N THR A 522 -2.11 -4.87 6.19
CA THR A 522 -1.88 -3.72 7.09
C THR A 522 -2.50 -3.89 8.47
N ILE A 523 -3.29 -4.95 8.67
CA ILE A 523 -3.97 -5.27 9.92
C ILE A 523 -3.05 -6.17 10.75
N GLU A 524 -2.64 -5.71 11.93
CA GLU A 524 -1.87 -6.52 12.87
C GLU A 524 -2.79 -7.49 13.61
N GLU A 525 -3.94 -6.99 14.09
CA GLU A 525 -4.92 -7.78 14.84
C GLU A 525 -6.29 -7.06 14.86
N THR A 526 -7.38 -7.83 14.99
CA THR A 526 -8.73 -7.30 15.27
C THR A 526 -9.18 -7.77 16.65
N VAL A 527 -9.67 -6.85 17.47
CA VAL A 527 -10.10 -7.15 18.84
C VAL A 527 -11.50 -6.59 19.11
N ARG A 528 -12.17 -7.16 20.11
CA ARG A 528 -13.44 -6.63 20.63
C ARG A 528 -13.27 -6.31 22.09
N VAL A 529 -13.43 -5.05 22.45
CA VAL A 529 -13.17 -4.54 23.81
C VAL A 529 -14.40 -3.91 24.41
N GLU A 530 -14.55 -4.01 25.72
CA GLU A 530 -15.63 -3.33 26.44
C GLU A 530 -15.28 -1.86 26.68
N LEU A 531 -16.31 -1.00 26.83
CA LEU A 531 -16.10 0.45 26.96
C LEU A 531 -15.18 0.80 28.14
N HIS A 532 -15.25 0.06 29.25
CA HIS A 532 -14.40 0.27 30.43
C HIS A 532 -12.94 -0.14 30.23
N GLU A 533 -12.63 -0.92 29.20
CA GLU A 533 -11.26 -1.31 28.85
C GLU A 533 -10.51 -0.18 28.11
N ILE A 534 -11.25 0.81 27.60
CA ILE A 534 -10.71 2.01 26.96
C ILE A 534 -10.41 3.04 28.07
N LYS A 535 -9.13 3.41 28.20
CA LYS A 535 -8.65 4.36 29.20
C LYS A 535 -8.14 5.62 28.52
N THR A 536 -8.54 6.79 28.99
CA THR A 536 -7.98 8.05 28.51
C THR A 536 -6.67 8.36 29.24
N VAL A 537 -5.58 8.54 28.49
CA VAL A 537 -4.24 8.89 28.99
C VAL A 537 -3.72 10.09 28.19
N VAL A 538 -3.52 11.23 28.85
CA VAL A 538 -3.02 12.48 28.22
C VAL A 538 -3.87 12.86 27.00
N ASP A 539 -5.18 13.00 27.21
CA ASP A 539 -6.18 13.40 26.20
C ASP A 539 -6.27 12.49 24.98
N LYS A 540 -5.81 11.23 25.11
CA LYS A 540 -5.94 10.20 24.08
C LYS A 540 -6.53 8.94 24.67
N ASP A 541 -7.48 8.35 23.96
CA ASP A 541 -8.03 7.05 24.33
C ASP A 541 -7.01 5.95 23.98
N VAL A 542 -6.81 5.03 24.92
CA VAL A 542 -5.79 3.99 24.87
C VAL A 542 -6.40 2.68 25.35
N VAL A 543 -6.12 1.61 24.63
CA VAL A 543 -6.47 0.24 25.03
C VAL A 543 -5.20 -0.55 25.35
N ILE A 544 -5.29 -1.45 26.34
CA ILE A 544 -4.16 -2.30 26.74
C ILE A 544 -4.37 -3.69 26.17
N ILE A 545 -3.55 -4.07 25.19
CA ILE A 545 -3.64 -5.37 24.51
C ILE A 545 -2.27 -6.03 24.57
N ASN A 546 -2.21 -7.27 25.05
CA ASN A 546 -0.95 -8.00 25.24
C ASN A 546 0.10 -7.19 26.04
N ASN A 547 -0.36 -6.47 27.07
CA ASN A 547 0.46 -5.61 27.92
C ASN A 547 1.13 -4.42 27.18
N ARG A 548 0.59 -4.02 26.02
CA ARG A 548 1.00 -2.85 25.25
C ARG A 548 -0.11 -1.81 25.23
N HIS A 549 0.27 -0.54 25.40
CA HIS A 549 -0.64 0.60 25.27
C HIS A 549 -0.78 0.96 23.79
N ILE A 550 -1.99 0.83 23.25
CA ILE A 550 -2.30 1.14 21.85
C ILE A 550 -3.25 2.34 21.82
N PRO A 551 -2.88 3.47 21.20
CA PRO A 551 -3.78 4.60 21.06
C PRO A 551 -4.95 4.22 20.15
N VAL A 552 -6.17 4.58 20.54
CA VAL A 552 -7.41 4.28 19.82
C VAL A 552 -8.05 5.58 19.35
N VAL A 553 -8.50 5.60 18.10
CA VAL A 553 -9.23 6.72 17.50
C VAL A 553 -10.47 6.19 16.80
N GLN A 554 -11.57 6.94 16.83
CA GLN A 554 -12.76 6.56 16.06
C GLN A 554 -12.52 6.78 14.57
N LEU A 555 -12.72 5.74 13.76
CA LEU A 555 -12.47 5.84 12.32
C LEU A 555 -13.42 6.83 11.64
N ALA A 556 -14.67 6.94 12.10
CA ALA A 556 -15.63 7.91 11.59
C ALA A 556 -15.08 9.35 11.65
N SER A 557 -14.47 9.71 12.78
CA SER A 557 -13.88 11.04 13.02
C SER A 557 -12.66 11.30 12.13
N VAL A 558 -11.88 10.26 11.81
CA VAL A 558 -10.73 10.36 10.89
C VAL A 558 -11.17 10.52 9.43
N LEU A 559 -12.32 9.96 9.08
CA LEU A 559 -12.92 10.05 7.75
C LEU A 559 -13.88 11.24 7.58
N ASP A 560 -14.02 12.09 8.59
CA ASP A 560 -14.98 13.22 8.63
C ASP A 560 -16.43 12.77 8.37
N LEU A 561 -16.78 11.57 8.87
CA LEU A 561 -18.11 10.99 8.78
C LEU A 561 -18.89 11.24 10.07
N LYS A 562 -20.20 11.44 9.94
CA LYS A 562 -21.09 11.49 11.09
C LYS A 562 -21.10 10.11 11.75
N SER A 563 -20.63 10.04 12.99
CA SER A 563 -20.83 8.87 13.85
C SER A 563 -22.32 8.62 14.00
N THR A 564 -22.85 7.58 13.34
CA THR A 564 -24.13 7.03 13.75
C THR A 564 -23.82 6.20 14.97
N GLY A 565 -23.89 6.81 16.17
CA GLY A 565 -23.58 6.17 17.44
C GLY A 565 -24.01 4.72 17.40
N THR A 566 -23.04 3.83 17.61
CA THR A 566 -23.14 2.37 17.46
C THR A 566 -24.54 1.92 17.80
N LYS A 567 -25.36 1.61 16.78
CA LYS A 567 -26.70 1.06 17.00
C LYS A 567 -26.51 -0.17 17.87
N LYS A 568 -26.93 -0.08 19.14
CA LYS A 568 -26.85 -1.11 20.19
C LYS A 568 -26.78 -2.51 19.58
N THR A 569 -25.57 -2.95 19.26
CA THR A 569 -25.33 -4.35 19.02
C THR A 569 -25.59 -5.01 20.36
N THR A 570 -26.21 -6.17 20.35
CA THR A 570 -26.55 -6.95 21.54
C THR A 570 -25.31 -7.35 22.39
N SER A 571 -24.11 -6.95 21.96
CA SER A 571 -22.84 -7.13 22.65
C SER A 571 -22.29 -5.76 23.07
N ASN A 572 -22.02 -5.59 24.36
CA ASN A 572 -21.41 -4.39 24.94
C ASN A 572 -19.92 -4.20 24.54
N LYS A 573 -19.49 -4.85 23.45
CA LYS A 573 -18.11 -4.92 22.97
C LYS A 573 -17.96 -4.18 21.66
N LEU A 574 -17.03 -3.24 21.61
CA LEU A 574 -16.71 -2.42 20.47
C LEU A 574 -15.58 -3.08 19.66
N PRO A 575 -15.73 -3.23 18.33
CA PRO A 575 -14.67 -3.76 17.49
C PRO A 575 -13.59 -2.69 17.22
N ILE A 576 -12.33 -3.07 17.42
CA ILE A 576 -11.16 -2.26 17.12
C ILE A 576 -10.27 -3.02 16.14
N ILE A 577 -9.81 -2.31 15.11
CA ILE A 577 -8.81 -2.80 14.15
C ILE A 577 -7.48 -2.16 14.49
N ILE A 578 -6.47 -2.98 14.78
CA ILE A 578 -5.12 -2.51 15.07
C ILE A 578 -4.34 -2.51 13.77
N LEU A 579 -3.98 -1.30 13.31
CA LEU A 579 -3.20 -1.09 12.12
C LEU A 579 -1.75 -0.80 12.50
N ASN A 580 -0.81 -1.33 11.70
CA ASN A 580 0.62 -1.12 11.89
C ASN A 580 1.29 -0.74 10.57
N VAL A 581 1.90 0.44 10.57
CA VAL A 581 2.72 0.94 9.45
C VAL A 581 3.96 1.62 10.03
N ASP A 582 5.14 1.24 9.54
CA ASP A 582 6.44 1.80 9.96
C ASP A 582 6.59 1.85 11.50
N GLU A 583 6.26 0.74 12.17
CA GLU A 583 6.28 0.57 13.64
C GLU A 583 5.31 1.47 14.43
N THR A 584 4.50 2.30 13.75
CA THR A 584 3.43 3.07 14.37
C THR A 584 2.17 2.20 14.45
N ARG A 585 1.73 1.91 15.68
CA ARG A 585 0.47 1.20 15.95
C ARG A 585 -0.64 2.18 16.34
N ILE A 586 -1.79 2.06 15.71
CA ILE A 586 -3.02 2.77 16.09
C ILE A 586 -4.20 1.80 15.98
N GLY A 587 -5.04 1.78 17.01
CA GLY A 587 -6.34 1.14 16.98
C GLY A 587 -7.39 2.06 16.38
N PHE A 588 -8.17 1.55 15.44
CA PHE A 588 -9.32 2.26 14.88
C PHE A 588 -10.60 1.60 15.37
N LEU A 589 -11.43 2.36 16.08
CA LEU A 589 -12.78 1.93 16.42
C LEU A 589 -13.64 1.96 15.15
N VAL A 590 -14.32 0.85 14.87
CA VAL A 590 -15.25 0.72 13.75
C VAL A 590 -16.62 0.30 14.26
N ASP A 591 -17.66 0.41 13.46
CA ASP A 591 -19.00 -0.03 13.88
C ASP A 591 -19.15 -1.55 13.74
N GLU A 592 -18.63 -2.11 12.65
CA GLU A 592 -18.77 -3.54 12.35
C GLU A 592 -17.57 -4.05 11.53
N LEU A 593 -17.14 -5.28 11.84
CA LEU A 593 -16.26 -6.09 11.00
C LEU A 593 -17.15 -7.05 10.22
N ILE A 594 -17.25 -6.87 8.90
CA ILE A 594 -18.20 -7.61 8.06
C ILE A 594 -17.58 -8.94 7.63
N SER A 595 -16.50 -8.89 6.85
CA SER A 595 -15.88 -10.07 6.24
C SER A 595 -14.46 -9.77 5.78
N GLU A 596 -13.67 -10.82 5.55
CA GLU A 596 -12.43 -10.72 4.77
C GLU A 596 -12.69 -11.24 3.35
N GLU A 597 -12.38 -10.42 2.34
CA GLU A 597 -12.68 -10.72 0.94
C GLU A 597 -11.49 -10.43 0.03
N GLU A 598 -11.36 -11.20 -1.05
CA GLU A 598 -10.48 -10.85 -2.17
C GLU A 598 -11.20 -9.83 -3.06
N VAL A 599 -10.57 -8.68 -3.31
CA VAL A 599 -11.17 -7.54 -3.99
C VAL A 599 -10.29 -7.04 -5.12
N VAL A 600 -10.91 -6.60 -6.22
CA VAL A 600 -10.20 -6.01 -7.37
C VAL A 600 -10.03 -4.51 -7.14
N ILE A 601 -8.80 -3.99 -7.18
CA ILE A 601 -8.55 -2.55 -7.05
C ILE A 601 -8.79 -1.88 -8.41
N LYS A 602 -9.80 -1.03 -8.47
CA LYS A 602 -9.99 -0.09 -9.58
C LYS A 602 -9.32 1.22 -9.23
N ASN A 603 -8.26 1.55 -9.98
CA ASN A 603 -7.56 2.81 -9.85
C ASN A 603 -8.40 3.91 -10.53
N MET A 604 -8.93 4.85 -9.75
CA MET A 604 -9.87 5.87 -10.24
C MET A 604 -9.17 7.07 -10.90
N GLY A 605 -7.90 6.93 -11.31
CA GLY A 605 -7.13 7.98 -11.99
C GLY A 605 -7.04 9.28 -11.19
N ASP A 606 -7.09 10.42 -11.88
CA ASP A 606 -6.98 11.74 -11.23
C ASP A 606 -8.21 12.14 -10.40
N TYR A 607 -9.33 11.41 -10.49
CA TYR A 607 -10.58 11.74 -9.78
C TYR A 607 -10.48 11.58 -8.26
N LEU A 608 -9.71 10.61 -7.75
CA LEU A 608 -9.52 10.37 -6.30
C LEU A 608 -8.15 10.79 -5.78
N LYS A 609 -7.27 11.33 -6.62
CA LYS A 609 -5.88 11.66 -6.27
C LYS A 609 -5.75 12.69 -5.13
N ASN A 610 -6.80 13.48 -4.93
CA ASN A 610 -6.86 14.54 -3.90
C ASN A 610 -7.80 14.17 -2.73
N VAL A 611 -8.36 12.96 -2.69
CA VAL A 611 -9.26 12.55 -1.60
C VAL A 611 -8.42 11.87 -0.53
N PRO A 612 -8.31 12.45 0.68
CA PRO A 612 -7.45 11.92 1.73
C PRO A 612 -7.94 10.56 2.21
N ASN A 613 -7.02 9.74 2.69
CA ASN A 613 -7.26 8.40 3.26
C ASN A 613 -7.76 7.36 2.24
N THR A 614 -7.66 7.63 0.93
CA THR A 614 -8.13 6.71 -0.11
C THR A 614 -6.98 6.12 -0.92
N ALA A 615 -7.03 4.82 -1.17
CA ALA A 615 -6.07 4.09 -2.01
C ALA A 615 -6.65 3.71 -3.37
N GLY A 616 -7.98 3.60 -3.47
CA GLY A 616 -8.70 3.19 -4.67
C GLY A 616 -10.14 2.80 -4.34
N ALA A 617 -10.80 2.13 -5.27
CA ALA A 617 -12.14 1.59 -5.07
C ALA A 617 -12.22 0.14 -5.52
N THR A 618 -13.18 -0.60 -5.01
CA THR A 618 -13.52 -1.95 -5.44
C THR A 618 -15.03 -2.12 -5.58
N ILE A 619 -15.45 -3.25 -6.15
CA ILE A 619 -16.85 -3.63 -6.30
C ILE A 619 -17.01 -4.96 -5.59
N LEU A 620 -17.83 -4.99 -4.55
CA LEU A 620 -18.15 -6.22 -3.82
C LEU A 620 -19.06 -7.12 -4.66
N GLY A 621 -19.21 -8.38 -4.25
CA GLY A 621 -20.03 -9.37 -4.97
C GLY A 621 -21.48 -8.93 -5.21
N GLU A 622 -22.02 -8.05 -4.38
CA GLU A 622 -23.38 -7.50 -4.53
C GLU A 622 -23.48 -6.35 -5.56
N GLY A 623 -22.35 -5.85 -6.05
CA GLY A 623 -22.27 -4.70 -6.96
C GLY A 623 -22.09 -3.35 -6.26
N GLU A 624 -21.99 -3.34 -4.93
CA GLU A 624 -21.71 -2.13 -4.16
C GLU A 624 -20.27 -1.65 -4.37
N VAL A 625 -20.10 -0.35 -4.58
CA VAL A 625 -18.78 0.28 -4.73
C VAL A 625 -18.24 0.62 -3.36
N VAL A 626 -17.09 0.06 -3.02
CA VAL A 626 -16.44 0.23 -1.71
C VAL A 626 -15.10 0.91 -1.88
N ILE A 627 -14.83 1.91 -1.05
CA ILE A 627 -13.54 2.62 -1.05
C ILE A 627 -12.51 1.81 -0.27
N ILE A 628 -11.35 1.61 -0.88
CA ILE A 628 -10.19 1.00 -0.22
C ILE A 628 -9.42 2.11 0.49
N LEU A 629 -9.23 1.97 1.79
CA LEU A 629 -8.57 2.97 2.61
C LEU A 629 -7.05 2.90 2.53
N ASN A 630 -6.40 4.06 2.51
CA ASN A 630 -4.95 4.20 2.58
C ASN A 630 -4.50 4.28 4.04
N VAL A 631 -3.99 3.17 4.59
CA VAL A 631 -3.64 3.06 6.00
C VAL A 631 -2.50 4.00 6.42
N SER A 632 -1.49 4.21 5.57
CA SER A 632 -0.38 5.12 5.88
C SER A 632 -0.87 6.57 6.01
N GLU A 633 -1.91 6.95 5.27
CA GLU A 633 -2.53 8.26 5.38
C GLU A 633 -3.52 8.33 6.56
N LEU A 634 -4.32 7.28 6.78
CA LEU A 634 -5.19 7.18 7.96
C LEU A 634 -4.42 7.37 9.27
N ILE A 635 -3.26 6.73 9.42
CA ILE A 635 -2.41 6.86 10.61
C ILE A 635 -1.89 8.29 10.77
N LYS A 636 -1.62 9.01 9.67
CA LYS A 636 -1.23 10.42 9.71
C LYS A 636 -2.41 11.31 10.11
N SER A 637 -3.58 11.09 9.51
CA SER A 637 -4.83 11.80 9.81
C SER A 637 -5.21 11.60 11.28
N ALA A 638 -5.11 10.37 11.81
CA ALA A 638 -5.37 10.04 13.20
C ALA A 638 -4.44 10.78 14.19
N LYS A 639 -3.21 11.13 13.80
CA LYS A 639 -2.30 11.93 14.63
C LYS A 639 -2.70 13.41 14.71
N ILE A 640 -3.47 13.90 13.73
CA ILE A 640 -3.89 15.30 13.62
C ILE A 640 -5.21 15.55 14.35
N VAL A 641 -6.09 14.55 14.43
CA VAL A 641 -7.34 14.61 15.20
C VAL A 641 -7.01 14.87 16.67
N LYS A 642 -7.34 16.08 17.15
CA LYS A 642 -6.97 16.58 18.48
C LYS A 642 -7.98 16.23 19.58
N GLU A 643 -9.18 15.80 19.20
CA GLU A 643 -10.29 15.59 20.13
C GLU A 643 -11.08 14.36 19.66
N THR A 644 -10.85 13.22 20.30
CA THR A 644 -11.82 12.12 20.34
C THR A 644 -11.89 11.71 21.80
N HIS A 645 -12.77 12.35 22.55
CA HIS A 645 -13.26 11.76 23.79
C HIS A 645 -14.38 10.81 23.38
N LEU A 646 -14.08 9.52 23.21
CA LEU A 646 -15.10 8.49 22.98
C LEU A 646 -16.16 8.48 24.10
N LEU A 647 -15.83 9.07 25.26
CA LEU A 647 -16.65 9.17 26.46
C LEU A 647 -17.54 10.43 26.52
N ASP A 648 -17.37 11.43 25.66
CA ASP A 648 -18.19 12.65 25.70
C ASP A 648 -19.50 12.49 24.90
N ASP A 649 -19.51 11.71 23.82
CA ASP A 649 -20.71 11.45 22.99
C ASP A 649 -21.75 10.52 23.66
N ILE A 650 -21.42 9.90 24.79
CA ILE A 650 -22.32 8.97 25.53
C ILE A 650 -23.06 9.68 26.68
N LYS A 651 -22.77 10.97 26.94
CA LYS A 651 -23.40 11.71 28.05
C LYS A 651 -24.86 12.12 27.82
N ASP A 652 -25.47 11.78 26.68
CA ASP A 652 -26.79 12.30 26.30
C ASP A 652 -27.95 11.27 26.27
N GLU A 653 -27.80 10.09 26.90
CA GLU A 653 -28.95 9.24 27.23
C GLU A 653 -29.09 9.06 28.75
N GLN A 654 -30.23 9.54 29.27
CA GLN A 654 -30.69 9.46 30.65
C GLN A 654 -30.60 8.03 31.21
N TYR A 655 -29.49 7.71 31.88
CA TYR A 655 -29.51 6.80 33.02
C TYR A 655 -29.77 7.65 34.26
N PRO A 656 -30.67 7.24 35.19
CA PRO A 656 -30.85 7.99 36.42
C PRO A 656 -29.52 7.98 37.17
N THR A 657 -28.83 9.13 37.16
CA THR A 657 -27.61 9.34 37.92
C THR A 657 -28.04 9.41 39.38
N TYR A 658 -27.93 8.29 40.09
CA TYR A 658 -28.28 8.27 41.51
C TYR A 658 -27.46 9.35 42.23
N SER A 659 -28.16 10.19 42.97
CA SER A 659 -27.59 11.32 43.69
C SER A 659 -27.23 10.91 45.11
N ILE A 660 -25.94 10.92 45.43
CA ILE A 660 -25.42 10.53 46.74
C ILE A 660 -24.98 11.78 47.51
N LEU A 661 -25.32 11.85 48.80
CA LEU A 661 -24.82 12.86 49.72
C LEU A 661 -23.74 12.26 50.62
N VAL A 662 -22.54 12.81 50.58
CA VAL A 662 -21.42 12.41 51.46
C VAL A 662 -21.23 13.47 52.54
N VAL A 663 -21.32 13.05 53.80
CA VAL A 663 -21.22 13.90 54.99
C VAL A 663 -20.03 13.45 55.83
N ASP A 664 -18.94 14.22 55.78
CA ASP A 664 -17.72 13.92 56.53
C ASP A 664 -17.00 15.25 56.84
N ASP A 665 -16.46 15.41 58.05
CA ASP A 665 -15.81 16.64 58.50
C ASP A 665 -14.34 16.72 58.05
N ALA A 666 -13.74 15.58 57.71
CA ALA A 666 -12.38 15.49 57.18
C ALA A 666 -12.38 15.80 55.68
N ALA A 667 -11.96 17.02 55.33
CA ALA A 667 -11.93 17.50 53.94
C ALA A 667 -11.21 16.58 52.94
N VAL A 668 -10.14 15.89 53.38
CA VAL A 668 -9.39 14.94 52.55
C VAL A 668 -10.19 13.66 52.28
N LEU A 669 -10.83 13.10 53.32
CA LEU A 669 -11.58 11.86 53.20
C LEU A 669 -12.86 12.06 52.38
N ARG A 670 -13.56 13.15 52.65
CA ARG A 670 -14.72 13.58 51.88
C ARG A 670 -14.41 13.78 50.39
N GLY A 671 -13.24 14.35 50.07
CA GLY A 671 -12.78 14.52 48.69
C GLY A 671 -12.47 13.17 48.01
N LEU A 672 -11.88 12.25 48.76
CA LEU A 672 -11.56 10.90 48.30
C LEU A 672 -12.83 10.09 48.01
N GLU A 673 -13.81 10.11 48.91
CA GLU A 673 -15.12 9.46 48.75
C GLU A 673 -15.88 10.00 47.55
N LYS A 674 -15.83 11.32 47.34
CA LYS A 674 -16.38 11.96 46.14
C LYS A 674 -15.73 11.44 44.86
N SER A 675 -14.39 11.46 44.78
CA SER A 675 -13.69 11.00 43.57
C SER A 675 -13.95 9.52 43.26
N MET A 676 -14.16 8.68 44.28
CA MET A 676 -14.50 7.27 44.08
C MET A 676 -15.91 7.08 43.54
N LEU A 677 -16.89 7.72 44.17
CA LEU A 677 -18.29 7.58 43.79
C LEU A 677 -18.58 8.24 42.42
N GLU A 678 -17.97 9.38 42.12
CA GLU A 678 -18.05 9.99 40.78
C GLU A 678 -17.33 9.13 39.73
N GLY A 679 -16.21 8.50 40.09
CA GLY A 679 -15.50 7.54 39.23
C GLY A 679 -16.32 6.30 38.91
N ALA A 680 -17.28 5.94 39.77
CA ALA A 680 -18.25 4.86 39.57
C ALA A 680 -19.55 5.32 38.87
N GLY A 681 -19.67 6.60 38.49
CA GLY A 681 -20.81 7.12 37.72
C GLY A 681 -21.95 7.72 38.55
N TYR A 682 -21.77 7.95 39.86
CA TYR A 682 -22.77 8.58 40.72
C TYR A 682 -22.63 10.12 40.75
N SER A 683 -23.75 10.83 40.98
CA SER A 683 -23.73 12.29 41.21
C SER A 683 -23.54 12.57 42.69
N VAL A 684 -22.44 13.18 43.11
CA VAL A 684 -22.08 13.31 44.53
C VAL A 684 -22.10 14.77 45.02
N ASP A 685 -22.90 15.03 46.05
CA ASP A 685 -22.84 16.27 46.82
C ASP A 685 -22.11 16.07 48.15
N LEU A 686 -21.42 17.12 48.61
CA LEU A 686 -20.60 17.07 49.82
C LEU A 686 -21.18 17.94 50.92
N ALA A 687 -21.20 17.46 52.16
CA ALA A 687 -21.50 18.23 53.36
C ALA A 687 -20.33 18.24 54.34
N VAL A 688 -20.18 19.33 55.11
CA VAL A 688 -19.06 19.48 56.09
C VAL A 688 -19.34 18.87 57.45
N ASP A 689 -20.59 18.61 57.80
CA ASP A 689 -21.03 17.94 59.03
C ASP A 689 -22.52 17.60 58.97
N GLY A 690 -23.05 16.95 60.01
CA GLY A 690 -24.43 16.50 60.06
C GLY A 690 -25.48 17.60 59.92
N MET A 691 -25.19 18.84 60.36
CA MET A 691 -26.14 19.94 60.21
C MET A 691 -26.22 20.43 58.75
N ASP A 692 -25.06 20.60 58.10
CA ASP A 692 -25.00 20.93 56.66
C ASP A 692 -25.59 19.80 55.80
N GLY A 693 -25.35 18.55 56.17
CA GLY A 693 -25.94 17.37 55.52
C GLY A 693 -27.46 17.38 55.60
N PHE A 694 -28.03 17.64 56.78
CA PHE A 694 -29.47 17.71 56.98
C PHE A 694 -30.12 18.89 56.23
N GLU A 695 -29.47 20.06 56.20
CA GLU A 695 -29.97 21.21 55.43
C GLU A 695 -29.97 20.95 53.92
N LYS A 696 -28.96 20.23 53.41
CA LYS A 696 -28.89 19.84 52.00
C LYS A 696 -29.95 18.81 51.65
N ALA A 697 -30.15 17.80 52.50
CA ALA A 697 -31.23 16.82 52.34
C ALA A 697 -32.61 17.51 52.27
N LYS A 698 -32.84 18.57 53.06
CA LYS A 698 -34.11 19.33 52.95
C LYS A 698 -34.29 20.10 51.63
N LYS A 699 -33.21 20.42 50.93
CA LYS A 699 -33.23 21.24 49.70
C LYS A 699 -33.25 20.40 48.44
N LYS A 700 -32.62 19.22 48.45
CA LYS A 700 -32.45 18.34 47.29
C LYS A 700 -32.63 16.89 47.72
N LYS A 701 -33.44 16.13 46.98
CA LYS A 701 -33.62 14.69 47.21
C LYS A 701 -32.34 13.93 46.84
N TYR A 702 -31.90 13.01 47.69
CA TYR A 702 -30.79 12.09 47.46
C TYR A 702 -31.31 10.66 47.47
N ASP A 703 -30.62 9.77 46.75
CA ASP A 703 -30.97 8.36 46.64
C ASP A 703 -30.21 7.51 47.69
N LEU A 704 -29.07 7.99 48.19
CA LEU A 704 -28.32 7.39 49.29
C LEU A 704 -27.53 8.45 50.06
N ILE A 705 -27.34 8.25 51.36
CA ILE A 705 -26.54 9.15 52.21
C ILE A 705 -25.40 8.35 52.85
N VAL A 706 -24.16 8.80 52.65
CA VAL A 706 -22.96 8.29 53.33
C VAL A 706 -22.57 9.30 54.40
N THR A 707 -22.44 8.88 55.65
CA THR A 707 -22.09 9.78 56.76
C THR A 707 -20.98 9.19 57.64
N ASP A 708 -20.01 10.01 58.02
CA ASP A 708 -19.13 9.72 59.15
C ASP A 708 -19.91 9.80 60.46
N VAL A 709 -19.44 9.14 61.52
CA VAL A 709 -20.08 9.25 62.84
C VAL A 709 -19.50 10.38 63.69
N GLU A 710 -18.20 10.66 63.63
CA GLU A 710 -17.56 11.67 64.50
C GLU A 710 -17.47 13.02 63.79
N MET A 711 -18.55 13.79 63.82
CA MET A 711 -18.60 15.12 63.20
C MET A 711 -18.98 16.22 64.20
N PRO A 712 -18.50 17.47 64.01
CA PRO A 712 -18.87 18.60 64.86
C PRO A 712 -20.32 19.04 64.65
N ARG A 713 -20.94 19.65 65.67
CA ARG A 713 -22.33 20.18 65.70
C ARG A 713 -23.44 19.12 65.67
N MET A 714 -23.33 18.11 64.80
CA MET A 714 -24.27 16.99 64.71
C MET A 714 -23.51 15.76 64.22
N ASP A 715 -23.58 14.69 65.01
CA ASP A 715 -22.91 13.43 64.73
C ASP A 715 -23.70 12.59 63.70
N GLY A 716 -23.08 11.56 63.13
CA GLY A 716 -23.71 10.74 62.09
C GLY A 716 -24.96 10.00 62.58
N PHE A 717 -25.02 9.62 63.86
CA PHE A 717 -26.18 8.93 64.44
C PHE A 717 -27.37 9.89 64.62
N GLU A 718 -27.12 11.10 65.09
CA GLU A 718 -28.12 12.17 65.21
C GLU A 718 -28.66 12.59 63.84
N LEU A 719 -27.79 12.65 62.83
CA LEU A 719 -28.20 12.89 61.45
C LEU A 719 -29.12 11.78 60.95
N THR A 720 -28.74 10.51 61.09
CA THR A 720 -29.56 9.37 60.66
C THR A 720 -30.92 9.39 61.35
N MET A 721 -30.96 9.62 62.67
CA MET A 721 -32.22 9.69 63.43
C MET A 721 -33.15 10.81 62.90
N LYS A 722 -32.60 12.00 62.63
CA LYS A 722 -33.38 13.12 62.06
C LYS A 722 -33.88 12.85 60.64
N LEU A 723 -33.10 12.13 59.84
CA LEU A 723 -33.50 11.71 58.49
C LEU A 723 -34.63 10.68 58.54
N ARG A 724 -34.62 9.77 59.52
CA ARG A 724 -35.70 8.77 59.72
C ARG A 724 -37.03 9.38 60.18
N ASP A 725 -36.96 10.47 60.95
CA ASP A 725 -38.13 11.24 61.36
C ASP A 725 -38.74 12.08 60.20
N ASP A 726 -37.98 12.32 59.13
CA ASP A 726 -38.45 13.06 57.95
C ASP A 726 -39.26 12.14 57.01
N ALA A 727 -40.43 12.60 56.56
CA ALA A 727 -41.35 11.80 55.74
C ALA A 727 -40.78 11.44 54.36
N VAL A 728 -39.79 12.18 53.86
CA VAL A 728 -39.16 11.94 52.54
C VAL A 728 -37.93 11.02 52.66
N TYR A 729 -37.21 11.11 53.78
CA TYR A 729 -35.94 10.39 54.00
C TYR A 729 -36.05 9.14 54.87
N ARG A 730 -37.25 8.86 55.40
CA ARG A 730 -37.51 7.66 56.20
C ARG A 730 -37.06 6.37 55.54
N ASP A 731 -37.21 6.26 54.22
CA ASP A 731 -36.93 5.04 53.46
C ASP A 731 -35.67 5.13 52.58
N ILE A 732 -34.92 6.24 52.65
CA ILE A 732 -33.68 6.42 51.87
C ILE A 732 -32.51 5.71 52.56
N PRO A 733 -31.69 4.92 51.86
CA PRO A 733 -30.56 4.22 52.46
C PRO A 733 -29.52 5.16 53.10
N VAL A 734 -29.11 4.84 54.33
CA VAL A 734 -28.04 5.56 55.06
C VAL A 734 -26.90 4.61 55.42
N VAL A 735 -25.70 4.91 54.92
CA VAL A 735 -24.46 4.17 55.19
C VAL A 735 -23.61 4.96 56.18
N ILE A 736 -23.33 4.36 57.34
CA ILE A 736 -22.46 4.95 58.35
C ILE A 736 -21.04 4.43 58.15
N VAL A 737 -20.08 5.34 58.03
CA VAL A 737 -18.66 5.04 57.91
C VAL A 737 -17.95 5.51 59.19
N THR A 738 -17.09 4.68 59.79
CA THR A 738 -16.50 5.00 61.11
C THR A 738 -15.07 4.53 61.27
N ALA A 739 -14.24 5.27 62.01
CA ALA A 739 -12.91 4.81 62.40
C ALA A 739 -12.90 3.85 63.60
N ARG A 740 -14.05 3.63 64.28
CA ARG A 740 -14.14 2.84 65.52
C ARG A 740 -14.79 1.48 65.31
N GLU A 741 -14.15 0.45 65.85
CA GLU A 741 -14.55 -0.95 65.72
C GLU A 741 -15.24 -1.48 67.00
N LYS A 742 -16.00 -0.63 67.72
CA LYS A 742 -16.71 -1.04 68.94
C LYS A 742 -18.07 -1.65 68.60
N GLU A 743 -18.38 -2.82 69.14
CA GLU A 743 -19.70 -3.47 68.95
C GLU A 743 -20.88 -2.61 69.45
N GLU A 744 -20.66 -1.75 70.43
CA GLU A 744 -21.67 -0.81 70.94
C GLU A 744 -22.09 0.22 69.89
N ASP A 745 -21.14 0.74 69.09
CA ASP A 745 -21.41 1.75 68.06
C ASP A 745 -22.13 1.13 66.84
N LYS A 746 -21.82 -0.14 66.53
CA LYS A 746 -22.53 -0.91 65.49
C LYS A 746 -23.99 -1.19 65.88
N LYS A 747 -24.24 -1.58 67.13
CA LYS A 747 -25.61 -1.74 67.66
C LYS A 747 -26.37 -0.41 67.61
N ARG A 748 -25.72 0.66 68.05
CA ARG A 748 -26.30 2.02 68.01
C ARG A 748 -26.63 2.47 66.59
N GLY A 749 -25.79 2.14 65.60
CA GLY A 749 -26.07 2.41 64.18
C GLY A 749 -27.32 1.69 63.66
N ILE A 750 -27.53 0.44 64.07
CA ILE A 750 -28.75 -0.32 63.72
C ILE A 750 -29.97 0.27 64.43
N ASP A 751 -29.84 0.64 65.72
CA ASP A 751 -30.94 1.18 66.52
C ASP A 751 -31.44 2.56 66.01
N VAL A 752 -30.56 3.38 65.43
CA VAL A 752 -30.96 4.65 64.77
C VAL A 752 -31.43 4.45 63.32
N GLY A 753 -31.39 3.22 62.82
CA GLY A 753 -31.91 2.84 61.52
C GLY A 753 -30.94 3.06 60.35
N ALA A 754 -29.63 2.85 60.51
CA ALA A 754 -28.71 2.80 59.36
C ALA A 754 -28.80 1.45 58.62
N ASP A 755 -28.69 1.47 57.29
CA ASP A 755 -28.83 0.29 56.43
C ASP A 755 -27.51 -0.48 56.27
N ALA A 756 -26.38 0.22 56.39
CA ALA A 756 -25.07 -0.39 56.41
C ALA A 756 -24.10 0.36 57.32
N TYR A 757 -23.12 -0.37 57.85
CA TYR A 757 -22.10 0.13 58.76
C TYR A 757 -20.71 -0.36 58.33
N ILE A 758 -19.83 0.56 57.96
CA ILE A 758 -18.50 0.28 57.39
C ILE A 758 -17.41 0.80 58.34
N VAL A 759 -16.46 -0.07 58.70
CA VAL A 759 -15.31 0.28 59.53
C VAL A 759 -14.13 0.70 58.64
N LYS A 760 -13.55 1.87 58.90
CA LYS A 760 -12.38 2.46 58.23
C LYS A 760 -11.07 1.80 58.70
N THR A 761 -10.95 0.46 58.71
CA THR A 761 -9.75 -0.25 59.23
C THR A 761 -8.58 -0.32 58.23
N SER A 762 -8.80 0.00 56.98
CA SER A 762 -7.81 0.27 55.92
C SER A 762 -8.68 0.57 54.71
N PHE A 763 -8.57 1.74 54.08
CA PHE A 763 -9.56 2.24 53.13
C PHE A 763 -9.71 1.29 51.91
N ASP A 764 -10.62 0.33 52.04
CA ASP A 764 -10.90 -0.74 51.08
C ASP A 764 -11.96 -0.19 50.13
N GLN A 765 -11.50 0.50 49.10
CA GLN A 765 -12.31 1.29 48.15
C GLN A 765 -13.46 0.47 47.54
N SER A 766 -13.24 -0.84 47.40
CA SER A 766 -14.21 -1.83 46.95
C SER A 766 -15.42 -1.94 47.87
N LYS A 767 -15.23 -2.03 49.19
CA LYS A 767 -16.33 -2.30 50.13
C LYS A 767 -17.39 -1.21 50.17
N LEU A 768 -16.98 0.06 50.10
CA LEU A 768 -17.93 1.18 50.07
C LEU A 768 -18.73 1.16 48.77
N LEU A 769 -18.06 0.95 47.63
CA LEU A 769 -18.72 0.86 46.33
C LEU A 769 -19.68 -0.33 46.24
N ASP A 770 -19.24 -1.53 46.65
CA ASP A 770 -20.05 -2.75 46.67
C ASP A 770 -21.31 -2.56 47.55
N THR A 771 -21.16 -1.89 48.70
CA THR A 771 -22.29 -1.62 49.61
C THR A 771 -23.27 -0.61 49.02
N VAL A 772 -22.76 0.43 48.34
CA VAL A 772 -23.60 1.43 47.67
C VAL A 772 -24.36 0.79 46.50
N GLU A 773 -23.68 0.00 45.66
CA GLU A 773 -24.29 -0.75 44.56
C GLU A 773 -25.41 -1.67 45.09
N GLN A 774 -25.14 -2.47 46.12
CA GLN A 774 -26.15 -3.36 46.71
C GLN A 774 -27.41 -2.63 47.24
N LEU A 775 -27.29 -1.39 47.69
CA LEU A 775 -28.40 -0.63 48.30
C LEU A 775 -29.23 0.17 47.29
N ILE A 776 -28.65 0.62 46.16
CA ILE A 776 -29.33 1.51 45.22
C ILE A 776 -29.22 1.14 43.73
N GLY A 777 -28.53 0.06 43.35
CA GLY A 777 -28.41 -0.33 41.94
C GLY A 777 -27.87 -1.72 41.73
#